data_AF-A0A4Q7LUP2-F1
#
_entry.id   AF-A0A4Q7LUP2-F1
#
_cell.length_a   1.000
_cell.length_b   1.000
_cell.length_c   1.000
_cell.angle_alpha   90.00
_cell.angle_beta   90.00
_cell.angle_gamma   90.00
#
_symmetry.space_group_name_H-M   'P 1'
#
loop_
_entity.id
_entity.type
_entity.pdbx_description
1 polymer ?
#
loop_
_entity_poly.entity_id
_entity_poly.type
_entity_poly.pdbx_seq_one_letter_code
_entity_poly.pdbx_strand_id
1 'polypeptide(L)'
;MNTLGLSASEAHITAQIDALMAKDPEVRTLAIRSARQLDWPPMLTRRDRRFELRWCESRLALREALLAQEETDADTRDGLVLLTPLGDQDVPADVIARLARGKVFQPQGWTIVRELFSAQGTDARLGEHDWMPQVLVDAARQGPYTPVTSGFLDADTAWREVLTRHLQLDSARPDIAMLLTWSLRPDANVRLSGLPDKARQATLGWMTRHAGPSGEMVLRCIDAGRLADVLPLGLVCGVVFAPEGEGEQSLSAAAVRLERYVGQQPIGIEPGRRWAADARQLVQTLSIDTCQGALDRADLILRDLHIAEHAHLSDLLPSGLEQRLARYAEALQAHLKRPSESTIAQVEDTCNSVLLHHLGTSHGLRMERVRMARRLARWWLRPAWAGPTDLDSLAAQQADDAAFVDWARSKLLGGDELASLSSAYAQLRARVQDRREANNQVFAASLSQALSSARGSTTRSIGLEDTLDRLVAPLARQHPVLLLVVDGLSLSIFRELFERIERQGWSERVRSDATRPHLGIAVLPTITMVSRTSLLTGRVSQGQQTLERQGFSTHGALVQSCTGRQKPRLFHKGDLSEDGHLATEVRQVIGDVAHRVVGVVYNAVDDHLSGPEQLQQRWRLEDLRLLLPMLQEAKAARRVLVVTADHGHVLEDGSRAVSTAGPADGDRWRTGRQASVPEELVLKGHRVRTPDGDDAVVTLWSEKARYTGRKNGYHGGASPAEVVVPMSVFAPFGLTLVDWQPAPPQQPEWWDLPGSAVAATPAKLSAKATGRRNPATPTAAPVPQATLFAADEAPVPVPAAEVAHAATSADWISNLLSTSVYASQRQLAARMAMPDDQMRRLLWALDERGGKLGKAALAQRMSLQEMRLAGFLSVARRLLNVDQAPVLSVDEDAGVVELNRELLMAQFQLDTPSRTRKGAP
;
A
#
# COMPACT_ATOMS: atom_id res chain seq x y z
N MET A 1 -53.12 30.97 19.17
CA MET A 1 -53.08 29.66 18.50
C MET A 1 -53.78 29.79 17.15
N ASN A 2 -53.05 30.19 16.10
CA ASN A 2 -53.54 30.13 14.73
C ASN A 2 -53.18 28.76 14.18
N THR A 3 -54.17 27.86 14.10
CA THR A 3 -54.08 26.70 13.23
C THR A 3 -53.96 27.21 11.81
N LEU A 4 -52.76 27.15 11.23
CA LEU A 4 -52.52 27.35 9.80
C LEU A 4 -53.37 26.30 9.07
N GLY A 5 -54.54 26.72 8.58
CA GLY A 5 -55.41 25.86 7.78
C GLY A 5 -54.72 25.46 6.48
N LEU A 6 -54.94 24.23 6.03
CA LEU A 6 -54.53 23.81 4.69
C LEU A 6 -55.23 24.67 3.63
N SER A 7 -54.51 25.06 2.58
CA SER A 7 -55.09 25.71 1.40
C SER A 7 -55.40 24.65 0.36
N ALA A 8 -56.57 24.71 -0.27
CA ALA A 8 -56.98 23.68 -1.22
C ALA A 8 -56.24 23.84 -2.56
N SER A 9 -55.44 22.84 -2.95
CA SER A 9 -54.83 22.81 -4.29
C SER A 9 -55.87 22.43 -5.35
N GLU A 10 -55.60 22.73 -6.63
CA GLU A 10 -56.48 22.30 -7.74
C GLU A 10 -56.70 20.79 -7.76
N ALA A 11 -55.65 20.00 -7.51
CA ALA A 11 -55.74 18.54 -7.42
C ALA A 11 -56.67 18.08 -6.28
N HIS A 12 -56.63 18.77 -5.12
CA HIS A 12 -57.54 18.48 -4.02
C HIS A 12 -58.98 18.85 -4.37
N ILE A 13 -59.22 20.02 -4.97
CA ILE A 13 -60.56 20.44 -5.40
C ILE A 13 -61.15 19.41 -6.39
N THR A 14 -60.34 19.03 -7.36
CA THR A 14 -60.60 18.01 -8.38
C THR A 14 -61.00 16.68 -7.72
N ALA A 15 -60.16 16.11 -6.86
CA ALA A 15 -60.44 14.85 -6.17
C ALA A 15 -61.70 14.90 -5.29
N GLN A 16 -61.93 16.02 -4.59
CA GLN A 16 -63.09 16.19 -3.73
C GLN A 16 -64.41 16.23 -4.52
N ILE A 17 -64.41 16.85 -5.70
CA ILE A 17 -65.55 16.83 -6.63
C ILE A 17 -65.85 15.39 -7.06
N ASP A 18 -64.84 14.64 -7.52
CA ASP A 18 -65.03 13.26 -7.97
C ASP A 18 -65.57 12.33 -6.88
N ALA A 19 -65.01 12.44 -5.66
CA ALA A 19 -65.41 11.62 -4.52
C ALA A 19 -66.88 11.86 -4.13
N LEU A 20 -67.36 13.10 -4.28
CA LEU A 20 -68.75 13.44 -4.05
C LEU A 20 -69.65 12.97 -5.19
N MET A 21 -69.27 13.22 -6.44
CA MET A 21 -70.01 12.74 -7.62
C MET A 21 -70.09 11.22 -7.72
N ALA A 22 -69.12 10.48 -7.16
CA ALA A 22 -69.18 9.03 -7.06
C ALA A 22 -70.24 8.53 -6.07
N LYS A 23 -70.53 9.30 -5.02
CA LYS A 23 -71.54 8.96 -3.99
C LYS A 23 -72.90 9.57 -4.27
N ASP A 24 -72.92 10.69 -4.98
CA ASP A 24 -74.12 11.47 -5.30
C ASP A 24 -73.89 12.22 -6.63
N PRO A 25 -74.37 11.66 -7.76
CA PRO A 25 -74.20 12.24 -9.09
C PRO A 25 -74.87 13.63 -9.26
N GLU A 26 -75.82 13.99 -8.40
CA GLU A 26 -76.59 15.24 -8.48
C GLU A 26 -75.97 16.39 -7.67
N VAL A 27 -74.79 16.21 -7.07
CA VAL A 27 -74.09 17.29 -6.35
C VAL A 27 -73.80 18.47 -7.28
N ARG A 28 -74.36 19.64 -6.91
CA ARG A 28 -74.18 20.91 -7.64
C ARG A 28 -73.31 21.91 -6.90
N THR A 29 -73.44 22.02 -5.59
CA THR A 29 -72.72 23.05 -4.83
C THR A 29 -71.97 22.45 -3.66
N LEU A 30 -70.69 22.75 -3.55
CA LEU A 30 -69.84 22.31 -2.44
C LEU A 30 -68.97 23.46 -1.95
N ALA A 31 -68.65 23.45 -0.65
CA ALA A 31 -67.65 24.36 -0.11
C ALA A 31 -66.41 23.57 0.32
N ILE A 32 -65.22 24.08 0.02
CA ILE A 32 -63.95 23.53 0.45
C ILE A 32 -63.21 24.60 1.24
N ARG A 33 -62.74 24.22 2.42
CA ARG A 33 -61.95 25.12 3.26
C ARG A 33 -60.57 25.32 2.63
N SER A 34 -60.18 26.58 2.44
CA SER A 34 -58.85 26.97 2.02
C SER A 34 -58.41 28.19 2.82
N ALA A 35 -57.23 28.13 3.43
CA ALA A 35 -56.76 29.23 4.29
C ALA A 35 -56.44 30.53 3.53
N ARG A 36 -56.15 30.45 2.24
CA ARG A 36 -55.93 31.61 1.35
C ARG A 36 -56.46 31.35 -0.05
N GLN A 37 -56.68 32.42 -0.80
CA GLN A 37 -56.91 32.35 -2.24
C GLN A 37 -55.63 31.89 -2.95
N LEU A 38 -55.75 30.93 -3.84
CA LEU A 38 -54.68 30.52 -4.76
C LEU A 38 -55.11 30.82 -6.20
N ASP A 39 -54.19 30.69 -7.15
CA ASP A 39 -54.46 30.89 -8.57
C ASP A 39 -55.10 29.62 -9.16
N TRP A 40 -56.40 29.45 -8.89
CA TRP A 40 -57.19 28.34 -9.40
C TRP A 40 -57.77 28.68 -10.79
N PRO A 41 -57.96 27.67 -11.67
CA PRO A 41 -58.75 27.90 -12.87
C PRO A 41 -60.17 28.37 -12.47
N PRO A 42 -60.75 29.36 -13.17
CA PRO A 42 -62.06 29.89 -12.84
C PRO A 42 -63.17 28.84 -12.99
N MET A 43 -62.92 27.78 -13.76
CA MET A 43 -63.85 26.70 -14.01
C MET A 43 -63.12 25.37 -14.19
N LEU A 44 -63.67 24.29 -13.60
CA LEU A 44 -63.17 22.91 -13.73
C LEU A 44 -64.25 22.01 -14.32
N THR A 45 -63.89 21.11 -15.23
CA THR A 45 -64.85 20.13 -15.80
C THR A 45 -64.58 18.74 -15.27
N ARG A 46 -65.57 18.12 -14.62
CA ARG A 46 -65.50 16.76 -14.06
C ARG A 46 -66.75 15.96 -14.44
N ARG A 47 -66.57 14.74 -14.98
CA ARG A 47 -67.67 13.82 -15.40
C ARG A 47 -68.78 14.54 -16.19
N ASP A 48 -68.38 15.28 -17.23
CA ASP A 48 -69.25 16.06 -18.13
C ASP A 48 -70.04 17.20 -17.48
N ARG A 49 -69.68 17.63 -16.25
CA ARG A 49 -70.22 18.80 -15.55
C ARG A 49 -69.15 19.86 -15.34
N ARG A 50 -69.46 21.13 -15.61
CA ARG A 50 -68.57 22.26 -15.31
C ARG A 50 -68.85 22.78 -13.91
N PHE A 51 -67.81 23.13 -13.17
CA PHE A 51 -67.85 23.68 -11.83
C PHE A 51 -67.14 25.03 -11.81
N GLU A 52 -67.85 26.10 -11.48
CA GLU A 52 -67.25 27.42 -11.24
C GLU A 52 -66.54 27.42 -9.87
N LEU A 53 -65.33 27.94 -9.80
CA LEU A 53 -64.57 28.05 -8.55
C LEU A 53 -64.60 29.50 -8.08
N ARG A 54 -65.16 29.74 -6.89
CA ARG A 54 -65.23 31.08 -6.29
C ARG A 54 -64.57 31.15 -4.94
N TRP A 55 -63.67 32.12 -4.77
CA TRP A 55 -63.13 32.48 -3.47
C TRP A 55 -64.15 33.33 -2.68
N CYS A 56 -64.44 32.91 -1.46
CA CYS A 56 -65.38 33.55 -0.55
C CYS A 56 -64.71 33.80 0.79
N GLU A 57 -64.17 35.00 0.97
CA GLU A 57 -63.43 35.41 2.18
C GLU A 57 -64.32 35.61 3.41
N SER A 58 -65.63 35.75 3.23
CA SER A 58 -66.56 36.08 4.31
C SER A 58 -67.89 35.34 4.20
N ARG A 59 -68.68 35.39 5.29
CA ARG A 59 -70.04 34.83 5.33
C ARG A 59 -70.97 35.47 4.29
N LEU A 60 -70.76 36.75 3.98
CA LEU A 60 -71.53 37.47 2.98
C LEU A 60 -71.16 36.99 1.57
N ALA A 61 -69.88 36.85 1.28
CA ALA A 61 -69.40 36.36 -0.02
C ALA A 61 -69.92 34.95 -0.35
N LEU A 62 -70.07 34.08 0.66
CA LEU A 62 -70.69 32.77 0.48
C LEU A 62 -72.17 32.88 0.05
N ARG A 63 -72.93 33.81 0.63
CA ARG A 63 -74.34 34.03 0.27
C ARG A 63 -74.49 34.65 -1.11
N GLU A 64 -73.66 35.64 -1.43
CA GLU A 64 -73.65 36.29 -2.75
C GLU A 64 -73.33 35.29 -3.87
N ALA A 65 -72.35 34.41 -3.65
CA ALA A 65 -72.00 33.37 -4.62
C ALA A 65 -73.15 32.35 -4.83
N LEU A 66 -73.85 31.97 -3.75
CA LEU A 66 -75.01 31.08 -3.84
C LEU A 66 -76.22 31.74 -4.52
N LEU A 67 -76.51 33.01 -4.19
CA LEU A 67 -77.60 33.76 -4.82
C LEU A 67 -77.36 33.96 -6.32
N ALA A 68 -76.12 34.31 -6.71
CA ALA A 68 -75.75 34.44 -8.11
C ALA A 68 -75.92 33.12 -8.89
N GLN A 69 -75.65 31.97 -8.24
CA GLN A 69 -75.89 30.66 -8.84
C GLN A 69 -77.38 30.35 -9.00
N GLU A 70 -78.22 30.73 -8.02
CA GLU A 70 -79.67 30.56 -8.06
C GLU A 70 -80.35 31.45 -9.13
N GLU A 71 -79.76 32.61 -9.46
CA GLU A 71 -80.20 33.51 -10.54
C GLU A 71 -79.81 33.04 -11.96
N THR A 72 -78.94 32.03 -12.06
CA THR A 72 -78.51 31.46 -13.34
C THR A 72 -79.51 30.39 -13.81
N ASP A 73 -79.91 30.42 -15.08
CA ASP A 73 -81.00 29.61 -15.67
C ASP A 73 -80.96 28.11 -15.24
N ALA A 74 -82.08 27.60 -14.73
CA ALA A 74 -82.21 26.26 -14.13
C ALA A 74 -81.89 25.08 -15.09
N ASP A 75 -81.79 25.35 -16.40
CA ASP A 75 -81.43 24.40 -17.46
C ASP A 75 -79.91 24.16 -17.60
N THR A 76 -79.06 25.00 -16.97
CA THR A 76 -77.61 24.78 -16.95
C THR A 76 -77.23 23.80 -15.84
N ARG A 77 -76.63 22.65 -16.20
CA ARG A 77 -76.18 21.60 -15.25
C ARG A 77 -74.89 21.96 -14.50
N ASP A 78 -74.49 23.23 -14.48
CA ASP A 78 -73.20 23.65 -13.94
C ASP A 78 -73.22 23.69 -12.40
N GLY A 79 -72.10 23.33 -11.78
CA GLY A 79 -71.90 23.33 -10.35
C GLY A 79 -71.08 24.52 -9.85
N LEU A 80 -71.04 24.71 -8.53
CA LEU A 80 -70.29 25.77 -7.86
C LEU A 80 -69.43 25.19 -6.74
N VAL A 81 -68.16 25.61 -6.70
CA VAL A 81 -67.20 25.29 -5.65
C VAL A 81 -66.85 26.56 -4.91
N LEU A 82 -67.29 26.67 -3.67
CA LEU A 82 -67.00 27.78 -2.77
C LEU A 82 -65.70 27.49 -2.01
N LEU A 83 -64.67 28.31 -2.20
CA LEU A 83 -63.38 28.20 -1.52
C LEU A 83 -63.33 29.26 -0.43
N THR A 84 -63.21 28.86 0.83
CA THR A 84 -63.40 29.80 1.96
C THR A 84 -62.46 29.51 3.13
N PRO A 85 -62.00 30.53 3.90
CA PRO A 85 -61.22 30.29 5.11
C PRO A 85 -62.09 29.77 6.28
N LEU A 86 -63.42 29.89 6.18
CA LEU A 86 -64.37 29.54 7.22
C LEU A 86 -64.49 28.02 7.42
N GLY A 87 -64.58 27.57 8.67
CA GLY A 87 -64.88 26.17 9.00
C GLY A 87 -66.39 25.93 9.14
N ASP A 88 -66.80 24.66 9.28
CA ASP A 88 -68.22 24.26 9.43
C ASP A 88 -68.96 25.08 10.48
N GLN A 89 -68.37 25.29 11.66
CA GLN A 89 -69.00 26.07 12.73
C GLN A 89 -69.16 27.58 12.43
N ASP A 90 -68.42 28.10 11.45
CA ASP A 90 -68.37 29.52 11.12
C ASP A 90 -69.26 29.88 9.93
N VAL A 91 -69.80 28.88 9.23
CA VAL A 91 -70.71 29.06 8.11
C VAL A 91 -72.16 29.09 8.61
N PRO A 92 -72.95 30.11 8.22
CA PRO A 92 -74.36 30.21 8.61
C PRO A 92 -75.18 28.99 8.17
N ALA A 93 -76.16 28.59 8.99
CA ALA A 93 -76.98 27.40 8.72
C ALA A 93 -77.72 27.45 7.36
N ASP A 94 -78.13 28.64 6.92
CA ASP A 94 -78.76 28.87 5.61
C ASP A 94 -77.80 28.60 4.44
N VAL A 95 -76.50 28.86 4.62
CA VAL A 95 -75.47 28.54 3.63
C VAL A 95 -75.18 27.04 3.69
N ILE A 96 -74.95 26.47 4.87
CA ILE A 96 -74.64 25.04 5.06
C ILE A 96 -75.71 24.14 4.44
N ALA A 97 -76.99 24.46 4.60
CA ALA A 97 -78.10 23.67 4.07
C ALA A 97 -78.09 23.54 2.53
N ARG A 98 -77.43 24.46 1.83
CA ARG A 98 -77.29 24.47 0.36
C ARG A 98 -76.00 23.78 -0.13
N LEU A 99 -75.12 23.39 0.79
CA LEU A 99 -73.87 22.71 0.45
C LEU A 99 -74.06 21.19 0.41
N ALA A 100 -73.31 20.53 -0.48
CA ALA A 100 -73.24 19.08 -0.54
C ALA A 100 -72.93 18.48 0.83
N ARG A 101 -73.79 17.54 1.28
CA ARG A 101 -73.70 16.88 2.59
C ARG A 101 -73.79 17.81 3.80
N GLY A 102 -74.22 19.07 3.63
CA GLY A 102 -74.43 19.99 4.73
C GLY A 102 -73.15 20.33 5.50
N LYS A 103 -72.01 20.50 4.81
CA LYS A 103 -70.73 20.85 5.44
C LYS A 103 -69.74 21.51 4.47
N VAL A 104 -68.72 22.14 5.03
CA VAL A 104 -67.50 22.59 4.35
C VAL A 104 -66.47 21.47 4.40
N PHE A 105 -66.05 20.99 3.24
CA PHE A 105 -65.03 19.94 3.14
C PHE A 105 -63.66 20.51 3.52
N GLN A 106 -62.98 19.87 4.46
CA GLN A 106 -61.60 20.23 4.80
C GLN A 106 -60.64 19.36 3.97
N PRO A 107 -59.50 19.92 3.53
CA PRO A 107 -58.44 19.13 2.92
C PRO A 107 -58.00 17.99 3.84
N GLN A 108 -58.41 16.76 3.52
CA GLN A 108 -57.91 15.56 4.18
C GLN A 108 -56.63 15.12 3.46
N GLY A 109 -55.53 15.86 3.66
CA GLY A 109 -54.28 15.64 2.92
C GLY A 109 -53.83 14.17 2.94
N TRP A 110 -53.95 13.49 4.08
CA TRP A 110 -53.59 12.07 4.21
C TRP A 110 -54.50 11.11 3.42
N THR A 111 -55.76 11.46 3.12
CA THR A 111 -56.64 10.65 2.27
C THR A 111 -56.14 10.65 0.82
N ILE A 112 -55.66 11.79 0.31
CA ILE A 112 -55.07 11.88 -1.04
C ILE A 112 -53.76 11.10 -1.10
N VAL A 113 -52.89 11.25 -0.10
CA VAL A 113 -51.64 10.49 -0.03
C VAL A 113 -51.92 8.99 -0.01
N ARG A 114 -52.94 8.52 0.70
CA ARG A 114 -53.33 7.10 0.68
C ARG A 114 -53.66 6.61 -0.71
N GLU A 115 -54.41 7.38 -1.50
CA GLU A 115 -54.72 7.01 -2.88
C GLU A 115 -53.45 6.97 -3.75
N LEU A 116 -52.58 7.98 -3.61
CA LEU A 116 -51.31 8.05 -4.34
C LEU A 116 -50.38 6.85 -4.08
N PHE A 117 -50.41 6.28 -2.88
CA PHE A 117 -49.64 5.09 -2.49
C PHE A 117 -50.45 3.79 -2.57
N SER A 118 -51.72 3.82 -2.99
CA SER A 118 -52.65 2.67 -2.95
C SER A 118 -52.79 2.04 -1.55
N ALA A 119 -52.74 2.86 -0.49
CA ALA A 119 -52.80 2.44 0.90
C ALA A 119 -54.24 2.48 1.48
N GLN A 120 -54.62 1.42 2.20
CA GLN A 120 -55.86 1.33 2.96
C GLN A 120 -55.80 1.99 4.35
N GLY A 121 -54.60 2.32 4.84
CA GLY A 121 -54.40 3.02 6.11
C GLY A 121 -53.06 3.75 6.17
N THR A 122 -52.90 4.62 7.16
CA THR A 122 -51.68 5.39 7.45
C THR A 122 -51.28 5.20 8.91
N ASP A 123 -49.97 5.17 9.17
CA ASP A 123 -49.41 5.15 10.51
C ASP A 123 -49.88 6.35 11.35
N ALA A 124 -50.25 6.13 12.61
CA ALA A 124 -50.71 7.19 13.51
C ALA A 124 -49.62 8.26 13.73
N ARG A 125 -48.34 7.88 13.69
CA ARG A 125 -47.19 8.79 13.85
C ARG A 125 -47.13 9.85 12.75
N LEU A 126 -47.66 9.56 11.56
CA LEU A 126 -47.75 10.52 10.46
C LEU A 126 -48.71 11.67 10.77
N GLY A 127 -49.65 11.47 11.69
CA GLY A 127 -50.54 12.53 12.16
C GLY A 127 -49.82 13.70 12.82
N GLU A 128 -48.60 13.51 13.33
CA GLU A 128 -47.75 14.55 13.92
C GLU A 128 -47.12 15.49 12.86
N HIS A 129 -47.26 15.17 11.57
CA HIS A 129 -46.63 15.89 10.46
C HIS A 129 -47.69 16.50 9.52
N ASP A 130 -48.37 17.55 10.00
CA ASP A 130 -49.42 18.29 9.27
C ASP A 130 -48.99 18.86 7.91
N TRP A 131 -47.69 19.09 7.73
CA TRP A 131 -47.06 19.59 6.51
C TRP A 131 -46.80 18.51 5.44
N MET A 132 -46.60 17.26 5.85
CA MET A 132 -46.09 16.18 5.00
C MET A 132 -47.05 15.79 3.87
N PRO A 133 -48.39 15.77 4.04
CA PRO A 133 -49.29 15.43 2.96
C PRO A 133 -49.17 16.33 1.75
N GLN A 134 -49.05 17.64 1.97
CA GLN A 134 -48.93 18.59 0.88
C GLN A 134 -47.62 18.39 0.13
N VAL A 135 -46.51 18.19 0.84
CA VAL A 135 -45.19 17.92 0.25
C VAL A 135 -45.21 16.63 -0.59
N LEU A 136 -45.83 15.56 -0.09
CA LEU A 136 -45.95 14.30 -0.84
C LEU A 136 -46.88 14.43 -2.07
N VAL A 137 -47.97 15.20 -1.97
CA VAL A 137 -48.83 15.46 -3.13
C VAL A 137 -48.07 16.27 -4.20
N ASP A 138 -47.32 17.29 -3.79
CA ASP A 138 -46.53 18.09 -4.72
C ASP A 138 -45.40 17.27 -5.38
N ALA A 139 -44.77 16.38 -4.61
CA ALA A 139 -43.74 15.47 -5.11
C ALA A 139 -44.27 14.38 -6.06
N ALA A 140 -45.58 14.14 -6.12
CA ALA A 140 -46.19 13.23 -7.11
C ALA A 140 -46.00 13.72 -8.55
N ARG A 141 -45.75 15.03 -8.75
CA ARG A 141 -45.43 15.61 -10.07
C ARG A 141 -44.12 15.06 -10.66
N GLN A 142 -43.23 14.51 -9.82
CA GLN A 142 -41.98 13.90 -10.25
C GLN A 142 -42.14 12.44 -10.74
N GLY A 143 -43.35 11.87 -10.62
CA GLY A 143 -43.67 10.51 -11.02
C GLY A 143 -44.60 9.81 -10.02
N PRO A 144 -45.25 8.70 -10.39
CA PRO A 144 -46.10 7.95 -9.47
C PRO A 144 -45.31 7.37 -8.30
N TYR A 145 -45.97 7.12 -7.17
CA TYR A 145 -45.36 6.39 -6.05
C TYR A 145 -45.46 4.88 -6.27
N THR A 146 -44.51 4.14 -5.70
CA THR A 146 -44.60 2.68 -5.67
C THR A 146 -45.74 2.27 -4.71
N PRO A 147 -46.71 1.45 -5.14
CA PRO A 147 -47.78 0.99 -4.27
C PRO A 147 -47.25 0.27 -3.03
N VAL A 148 -47.80 0.57 -1.84
CA VAL A 148 -47.41 -0.15 -0.61
C VAL A 148 -48.02 -1.55 -0.58
N THR A 149 -47.18 -2.58 -0.63
CA THR A 149 -47.62 -3.99 -0.70
C THR A 149 -48.37 -4.47 0.54
N SER A 150 -48.10 -3.85 1.70
CA SER A 150 -48.80 -4.10 2.97
C SER A 150 -50.22 -3.52 3.01
N GLY A 151 -50.59 -2.68 2.05
CA GLY A 151 -51.82 -1.88 2.11
C GLY A 151 -51.78 -0.78 3.18
N PHE A 152 -50.63 -0.51 3.80
CA PHE A 152 -50.49 0.46 4.88
C PHE A 152 -49.27 1.36 4.67
N LEU A 153 -49.46 2.68 4.67
CA LEU A 153 -48.37 3.65 4.55
C LEU A 153 -47.73 3.89 5.90
N ASP A 154 -46.55 3.31 6.11
CA ASP A 154 -45.75 3.52 7.31
C ASP A 154 -44.93 4.83 7.26
N ALA A 155 -44.49 5.27 8.43
CA ALA A 155 -43.73 6.52 8.56
C ALA A 155 -42.39 6.47 7.82
N ASP A 156 -41.69 5.32 7.81
CA ASP A 156 -40.38 5.21 7.15
C ASP A 156 -40.52 5.34 5.63
N THR A 157 -41.56 4.76 5.04
CA THR A 157 -41.86 4.86 3.61
C THR A 157 -42.17 6.30 3.22
N ALA A 158 -43.03 6.98 4.00
CA ALA A 158 -43.35 8.38 3.76
C ALA A 158 -42.10 9.29 3.88
N TRP A 159 -41.28 9.09 4.92
CA TRP A 159 -40.04 9.84 5.11
C TRP A 159 -39.01 9.57 3.99
N ARG A 160 -38.87 8.32 3.56
CA ARG A 160 -38.01 7.97 2.42
C ARG A 160 -38.39 8.77 1.19
N GLU A 161 -39.67 8.82 0.83
CA GLU A 161 -40.12 9.53 -0.36
C GLU A 161 -39.92 11.04 -0.27
N VAL A 162 -40.15 11.66 0.90
CA VAL A 162 -39.82 13.08 1.11
C VAL A 162 -38.33 13.33 0.91
N LEU A 163 -37.48 12.52 1.56
CA LEU A 163 -36.03 12.67 1.52
C LEU A 163 -35.45 12.39 0.12
N THR A 164 -35.91 11.35 -0.56
CA THR A 164 -35.46 10.99 -1.90
C THR A 164 -35.88 12.05 -2.94
N ARG A 165 -37.17 12.42 -2.99
CA ARG A 165 -37.68 13.30 -4.05
C ARG A 165 -37.29 14.77 -3.87
N HIS A 166 -37.13 15.24 -2.64
CA HIS A 166 -36.73 16.63 -2.40
C HIS A 166 -35.22 16.77 -2.22
N LEU A 167 -34.59 15.91 -1.42
CA LEU A 167 -33.19 16.08 -1.01
C LEU A 167 -32.21 15.12 -1.71
N GLN A 168 -32.70 14.14 -2.49
CA GLN A 168 -31.90 13.06 -3.08
C GLN A 168 -31.15 12.23 -2.03
N LEU A 169 -31.84 11.92 -0.93
CA LEU A 169 -31.39 11.02 0.12
C LEU A 169 -32.19 9.72 0.04
N ASP A 170 -31.54 8.63 -0.36
CA ASP A 170 -32.20 7.34 -0.63
C ASP A 170 -32.35 6.46 0.61
N SER A 171 -32.72 7.07 1.74
CA SER A 171 -33.05 6.33 2.97
C SER A 171 -34.09 7.08 3.78
N ALA A 172 -34.96 6.30 4.44
CA ALA A 172 -35.89 6.83 5.44
C ALA A 172 -35.17 7.39 6.67
N ARG A 173 -34.02 6.82 7.02
CA ARG A 173 -33.25 7.13 8.23
C ARG A 173 -31.80 7.35 7.82
N PRO A 174 -31.46 8.56 7.35
CA PRO A 174 -30.12 8.86 6.88
C PRO A 174 -29.13 8.83 8.05
N ASP A 175 -28.05 8.07 7.90
CA ASP A 175 -26.93 8.07 8.84
C ASP A 175 -25.97 9.25 8.56
N ILE A 176 -24.96 9.41 9.42
CA ILE A 176 -23.99 10.50 9.28
C ILE A 176 -23.21 10.43 7.96
N ALA A 177 -22.84 9.24 7.49
CA ALA A 177 -22.09 9.07 6.25
C ALA A 177 -22.89 9.59 5.06
N MET A 178 -24.19 9.30 5.02
CA MET A 178 -25.07 9.78 3.95
C MET A 178 -25.33 11.29 4.05
N LEU A 179 -25.42 11.86 5.25
CA LEU A 179 -25.54 13.32 5.42
C LEU A 179 -24.27 14.07 5.00
N LEU A 180 -23.09 13.56 5.38
CA LEU A 180 -21.82 14.13 4.97
C LEU A 180 -21.65 14.05 3.45
N THR A 181 -22.01 12.91 2.83
CA THR A 181 -22.01 12.76 1.36
C THR A 181 -22.98 13.73 0.69
N TRP A 182 -24.20 13.86 1.23
CA TRP A 182 -25.21 14.79 0.74
C TRP A 182 -24.75 16.26 0.83
N SER A 183 -24.00 16.61 1.88
CA SER A 183 -23.46 17.97 2.06
C SER A 183 -22.49 18.42 0.96
N LEU A 184 -21.86 17.46 0.26
CA LEU A 184 -20.96 17.73 -0.87
C LEU A 184 -21.69 18.12 -2.15
N ARG A 185 -23.01 17.91 -2.22
CA ARG A 185 -23.76 18.16 -3.44
C ARG A 185 -23.95 19.66 -3.68
N PRO A 186 -23.67 20.17 -4.90
CA PRO A 186 -23.85 21.57 -5.23
C PRO A 186 -25.29 22.08 -5.06
N ASP A 187 -26.29 21.21 -5.23
CA ASP A 187 -27.71 21.56 -5.19
C ASP A 187 -28.38 21.29 -3.84
N ALA A 188 -27.67 20.74 -2.85
CA ALA A 188 -28.27 20.34 -1.58
C ALA A 188 -28.93 21.51 -0.83
N ASN A 189 -28.26 22.67 -0.81
CA ASN A 189 -28.80 23.85 -0.13
C ASN A 189 -30.05 24.39 -0.84
N VAL A 190 -30.03 24.45 -2.17
CA VAL A 190 -31.18 24.90 -2.98
C VAL A 190 -32.38 23.98 -2.76
N ARG A 191 -32.15 22.67 -2.75
CA ARG A 191 -33.18 21.66 -2.49
C ARG A 191 -33.77 21.77 -1.09
N LEU A 192 -32.91 21.95 -0.08
CA LEU A 192 -33.35 22.13 1.30
C LEU A 192 -34.16 23.41 1.48
N SER A 193 -33.74 24.52 0.87
CA SER A 193 -34.45 25.80 0.89
C SER A 193 -35.78 25.76 0.12
N GLY A 194 -35.96 24.81 -0.80
CA GLY A 194 -37.21 24.60 -1.52
C GLY A 194 -38.34 23.98 -0.68
N LEU A 195 -38.03 23.45 0.50
CA LEU A 195 -39.04 22.95 1.44
C LEU A 195 -39.73 24.09 2.19
N PRO A 196 -41.06 24.01 2.45
CA PRO A 196 -41.75 24.95 3.36
C PRO A 196 -41.08 24.99 4.74
N ASP A 197 -41.07 26.14 5.43
CA ASP A 197 -40.31 26.30 6.69
C ASP A 197 -40.59 25.22 7.75
N LYS A 198 -41.88 24.88 7.98
CA LYS A 198 -42.27 23.77 8.87
C LYS A 198 -41.70 22.42 8.43
N ALA A 199 -41.77 22.13 7.13
CA ALA A 199 -41.24 20.90 6.55
C ALA A 199 -39.71 20.85 6.66
N ARG A 200 -39.03 21.97 6.42
CA ARG A 200 -37.58 22.11 6.57
C ARG A 200 -37.15 21.82 7.99
N GLN A 201 -37.76 22.46 8.99
CA GLN A 201 -37.44 22.23 10.41
C GLN A 201 -37.69 20.78 10.84
N ALA A 202 -38.83 20.19 10.47
CA ALA A 202 -39.14 18.80 10.79
C ALA A 202 -38.17 17.82 10.12
N THR A 203 -37.80 18.09 8.86
CA THR A 203 -36.85 17.27 8.10
C THR A 203 -35.46 17.32 8.71
N LEU A 204 -34.98 18.51 9.09
CA LEU A 204 -33.72 18.68 9.79
C LEU A 204 -33.70 17.94 11.14
N GLY A 205 -34.76 18.09 11.94
CA GLY A 205 -34.90 17.35 13.20
C GLY A 205 -35.03 15.83 13.02
N TRP A 206 -35.57 15.37 11.89
CA TRP A 206 -35.59 13.94 11.54
C TRP A 206 -34.19 13.44 11.18
N MET A 207 -33.47 14.15 10.30
CA MET A 207 -32.10 13.80 9.90
C MET A 207 -31.14 13.78 11.09
N THR A 208 -31.17 14.79 11.96
CA THR A 208 -30.31 14.87 13.14
C THR A 208 -30.55 13.71 14.11
N ARG A 209 -31.79 13.29 14.34
CA ARG A 209 -32.10 12.16 15.23
C ARG A 209 -31.55 10.83 14.74
N HIS A 210 -31.43 10.65 13.43
CA HIS A 210 -30.96 9.39 12.83
C HIS A 210 -29.47 9.38 12.49
N ALA A 211 -28.85 10.54 12.29
CA ALA A 211 -27.42 10.65 12.01
C ALA A 211 -26.52 10.41 13.23
N GLY A 212 -27.09 10.20 14.42
CA GLY A 212 -26.32 9.96 15.65
C GLY A 212 -25.64 11.24 16.19
N PRO A 213 -24.59 11.10 17.03
CA PRO A 213 -24.03 12.22 17.79
C PRO A 213 -23.52 13.39 16.94
N SER A 214 -23.01 13.14 15.73
CA SER A 214 -22.53 14.19 14.82
C SER A 214 -23.63 14.84 13.99
N GLY A 215 -24.86 14.31 14.03
CA GLY A 215 -26.02 14.92 13.35
C GLY A 215 -26.35 16.33 13.84
N GLU A 216 -26.00 16.66 15.08
CA GLU A 216 -26.17 18.00 15.63
C GLU A 216 -25.20 19.01 14.99
N MET A 217 -23.97 18.59 14.67
CA MET A 217 -22.99 19.46 13.99
C MET A 217 -23.45 19.82 12.57
N VAL A 218 -24.04 18.85 11.87
CA VAL A 218 -24.64 19.08 10.53
C VAL A 218 -25.73 20.15 10.62
N LEU A 219 -26.64 20.02 11.58
CA LEU A 219 -27.71 20.99 11.80
C LEU A 219 -27.16 22.39 12.09
N ARG A 220 -26.19 22.50 13.00
CA ARG A 220 -25.56 23.78 13.35
C ARG A 220 -24.90 24.46 12.16
N CYS A 221 -24.26 23.70 11.26
CA CYS A 221 -23.71 24.24 10.02
C CYS A 221 -24.81 24.75 9.08
N ILE A 222 -25.92 24.00 8.96
CA ILE A 222 -27.07 24.40 8.14
C ILE A 222 -27.69 25.69 8.66
N ASP A 223 -27.92 25.79 9.96
CA ASP A 223 -28.46 27.00 10.60
C ASP A 223 -27.52 28.20 10.45
N ALA A 224 -26.20 27.96 10.36
CA ALA A 224 -25.20 28.97 10.04
C ALA A 224 -25.06 29.30 8.54
N GLY A 225 -25.86 28.69 7.66
CA GLY A 225 -25.80 28.89 6.21
C GLY A 225 -24.56 28.27 5.54
N ARG A 226 -23.97 27.24 6.16
CA ARG A 226 -22.70 26.61 5.78
C ARG A 226 -22.83 25.12 5.50
N LEU A 227 -23.90 24.69 4.84
CA LEU A 227 -24.12 23.27 4.50
C LEU A 227 -22.93 22.65 3.76
N ALA A 228 -22.32 23.37 2.82
CA ALA A 228 -21.16 22.87 2.07
C ALA A 228 -19.87 22.74 2.92
N ASP A 229 -19.78 23.43 4.07
CA ASP A 229 -18.62 23.35 4.96
C ASP A 229 -18.76 22.18 5.98
N VAL A 230 -19.84 21.39 5.97
CA VAL A 230 -20.06 20.30 6.94
C VAL A 230 -18.94 19.27 6.93
N LEU A 231 -18.60 18.69 5.77
CA LEU A 231 -17.47 17.75 5.70
C LEU A 231 -16.12 18.46 5.96
N PRO A 232 -15.80 19.62 5.35
CA PRO A 232 -14.59 20.37 5.65
C PRO A 232 -14.37 20.67 7.14
N LEU A 233 -15.41 21.08 7.87
CA LEU A 233 -15.33 21.39 9.30
C LEU A 233 -15.12 20.14 10.15
N GLY A 234 -15.68 18.99 9.76
CA GLY A 234 -15.35 17.70 10.37
C GLY A 234 -13.85 17.37 10.23
N LEU A 235 -13.27 17.62 9.05
CA LEU A 235 -11.83 17.41 8.82
C LEU A 235 -10.97 18.40 9.63
N VAL A 236 -11.39 19.65 9.74
CA VAL A 236 -10.74 20.68 10.58
C VAL A 236 -10.78 20.30 12.06
N CYS A 237 -11.90 19.73 12.53
CA CYS A 237 -11.99 19.20 13.90
C CYS A 237 -10.91 18.13 14.17
N GLY A 238 -10.49 17.38 13.14
CA GLY A 238 -9.41 16.41 13.24
C GLY A 238 -8.04 17.02 13.53
N VAL A 239 -7.84 18.31 13.26
CA VAL A 239 -6.64 19.07 13.62
C VAL A 239 -6.83 19.81 14.94
N VAL A 240 -7.95 20.53 15.09
CA VAL A 240 -8.25 21.36 16.26
C VAL A 240 -8.32 20.53 17.55
N PHE A 241 -8.91 19.34 17.48
CA PHE A 241 -9.12 18.45 18.63
C PHE A 241 -8.21 17.22 18.62
N ALA A 242 -7.13 17.24 17.82
CA ALA A 242 -6.14 16.17 17.75
C ALA A 242 -5.55 15.88 19.14
N PRO A 243 -5.49 14.60 19.59
CA PRO A 243 -4.84 14.24 20.86
C PRO A 243 -3.39 14.72 20.97
N GLU A 244 -2.64 14.68 19.87
CA GLU A 244 -1.24 15.10 19.81
C GLU A 244 -1.06 16.62 19.91
N GLY A 245 -2.13 17.40 19.74
CA GLY A 245 -2.17 18.85 19.90
C GLY A 245 -2.68 19.31 21.27
N GLU A 246 -2.95 18.40 22.21
CA GLU A 246 -3.41 18.76 23.55
C GLU A 246 -2.38 19.67 24.26
N GLY A 247 -2.86 20.81 24.78
CA GLY A 247 -2.02 21.81 25.44
C GLY A 247 -1.54 22.96 24.52
N GLU A 248 -1.72 22.84 23.20
CA GLU A 248 -1.38 23.92 22.27
C GLU A 248 -2.37 25.09 22.36
N GLN A 249 -1.84 26.29 22.63
CA GLN A 249 -2.65 27.49 22.83
C GLN A 249 -3.31 27.96 21.52
N SER A 250 -2.63 27.79 20.39
CA SER A 250 -3.13 28.13 19.05
C SER A 250 -4.36 27.30 18.68
N LEU A 251 -4.34 25.99 18.97
CA LEU A 251 -5.46 25.07 18.74
C LEU A 251 -6.64 25.37 19.68
N SER A 252 -6.36 25.69 20.95
CA SER A 252 -7.38 26.11 21.91
C SER A 252 -8.09 27.40 21.45
N ALA A 253 -7.33 28.39 20.96
CA ALA A 253 -7.88 29.61 20.38
C ALA A 253 -8.63 29.35 19.06
N ALA A 254 -8.20 28.37 18.26
CA ALA A 254 -8.90 27.96 17.05
C ALA A 254 -10.24 27.28 17.36
N ALA A 255 -10.36 26.49 18.42
CA ALA A 255 -11.62 25.91 18.85
C ALA A 255 -12.69 26.98 19.12
N VAL A 256 -12.32 28.10 19.75
CA VAL A 256 -13.22 29.26 19.96
C VAL A 256 -13.57 29.93 18.63
N ARG A 257 -12.60 30.13 17.74
CA ARG A 257 -12.84 30.71 16.41
C ARG A 257 -13.71 29.81 15.52
N LEU A 258 -13.70 28.50 15.75
CA LEU A 258 -14.50 27.52 15.02
C LEU A 258 -16.01 27.70 15.28
N GLU A 259 -16.40 28.23 16.44
CA GLU A 259 -17.80 28.46 16.83
C GLU A 259 -18.57 29.31 15.81
N ARG A 260 -17.89 30.26 15.14
CA ARG A 260 -18.48 31.12 14.09
C ARG A 260 -18.98 30.33 12.88
N TYR A 261 -18.51 29.10 12.68
CA TYR A 261 -18.92 28.22 11.59
C TYR A 261 -20.10 27.32 11.95
N VAL A 262 -20.41 27.17 13.24
CA VAL A 262 -21.43 26.26 13.78
C VAL A 262 -22.49 26.99 14.62
N GLY A 263 -22.88 28.18 14.17
CA GLY A 263 -23.98 28.93 14.79
C GLY A 263 -23.62 29.65 16.09
N GLN A 264 -22.34 30.02 16.29
CA GLN A 264 -21.84 30.68 17.50
C GLN A 264 -22.03 29.83 18.76
N GLN A 265 -21.88 28.51 18.64
CA GLN A 265 -21.98 27.56 19.74
C GLN A 265 -20.66 26.83 19.95
N PRO A 266 -20.24 26.59 21.21
CA PRO A 266 -19.04 25.84 21.51
C PRO A 266 -19.13 24.40 21.00
N ILE A 267 -18.01 23.90 20.47
CA ILE A 267 -17.81 22.49 20.14
C ILE A 267 -16.98 21.87 21.26
N GLY A 268 -17.58 20.92 21.99
CA GLY A 268 -16.85 20.15 22.99
C GLY A 268 -15.82 19.22 22.32
N ILE A 269 -14.77 18.86 23.05
CA ILE A 269 -13.68 17.99 22.57
C ILE A 269 -14.24 16.66 22.03
N GLU A 270 -15.09 15.99 22.80
CA GLU A 270 -15.65 14.68 22.41
C GLU A 270 -16.55 14.77 21.15
N PRO A 271 -17.53 15.69 21.06
CA PRO A 271 -18.25 15.94 19.81
C PRO A 271 -17.37 16.27 18.61
N GLY A 272 -16.33 17.10 18.80
CA GLY A 272 -15.39 17.49 17.75
C GLY A 272 -14.59 16.28 17.23
N ARG A 273 -14.05 15.46 18.14
CA ARG A 273 -13.35 14.21 17.79
C ARG A 273 -14.26 13.22 17.09
N ARG A 274 -15.50 13.08 17.56
CA ARG A 274 -16.48 12.20 16.93
C ARG A 274 -16.78 12.63 15.49
N TRP A 275 -17.01 13.93 15.27
CA TRP A 275 -17.24 14.47 13.93
C TRP A 275 -16.03 14.28 13.01
N ALA A 276 -14.81 14.45 13.53
CA ALA A 276 -13.59 14.17 12.79
C ALA A 276 -13.46 12.70 12.40
N ALA A 277 -13.82 11.77 13.29
CA ALA A 277 -13.80 10.33 13.01
C ALA A 277 -14.82 9.96 11.91
N ASP A 278 -16.04 10.50 11.98
CA ASP A 278 -17.08 10.24 10.97
C ASP A 278 -16.68 10.84 9.59
N ALA A 279 -16.08 12.04 9.57
CA ALA A 279 -15.54 12.65 8.36
C ALA A 279 -14.40 11.84 7.73
N ARG A 280 -13.45 11.37 8.57
CA ARG A 280 -12.36 10.48 8.16
C ARG A 280 -12.89 9.19 7.54
N GLN A 281 -13.83 8.53 8.20
CA GLN A 281 -14.40 7.28 7.73
C GLN A 281 -15.05 7.47 6.36
N LEU A 282 -15.79 8.57 6.15
CA LEU A 282 -16.35 8.86 4.84
C LEU A 282 -15.27 9.06 3.78
N VAL A 283 -14.28 9.94 4.03
CA VAL A 283 -13.22 10.22 3.05
C VAL A 283 -12.49 8.94 2.62
N GLN A 284 -12.25 8.01 3.54
CA GLN A 284 -11.62 6.73 3.24
C GLN A 284 -12.45 5.80 2.35
N THR A 285 -13.76 6.01 2.25
CA THR A 285 -14.67 5.23 1.38
C THR A 285 -14.92 5.86 0.01
N LEU A 286 -14.62 7.16 -0.14
CA LEU A 286 -14.83 7.91 -1.36
C LEU A 286 -13.55 7.95 -2.24
N SER A 287 -13.71 8.27 -3.52
CA SER A 287 -12.54 8.59 -4.36
C SER A 287 -11.96 9.95 -3.96
N ILE A 288 -10.64 10.11 -4.11
CA ILE A 288 -9.95 11.38 -3.82
C ILE A 288 -10.56 12.52 -4.65
N ASP A 289 -10.87 12.28 -5.93
CA ASP A 289 -11.49 13.28 -6.82
C ASP A 289 -12.83 13.80 -6.28
N THR A 290 -13.63 12.94 -5.65
CA THR A 290 -14.92 13.32 -5.05
C THR A 290 -14.73 14.22 -3.84
N CYS A 291 -13.69 13.95 -3.05
CA CYS A 291 -13.41 14.67 -1.80
C CYS A 291 -12.51 15.90 -1.99
N GLN A 292 -11.85 16.06 -3.14
CA GLN A 292 -10.80 17.07 -3.37
C GLN A 292 -11.26 18.49 -2.97
N GLY A 293 -12.46 18.91 -3.41
CA GLY A 293 -12.99 20.22 -3.07
C GLY A 293 -13.22 20.42 -1.57
N ALA A 294 -13.59 19.37 -0.83
CA ALA A 294 -13.75 19.44 0.62
C ALA A 294 -12.41 19.46 1.36
N LEU A 295 -11.41 18.70 0.88
CA LEU A 295 -10.05 18.73 1.40
C LEU A 295 -9.42 20.13 1.24
N ASP A 296 -9.53 20.71 0.05
CA ASP A 296 -9.01 22.06 -0.25
C ASP A 296 -9.72 23.12 0.59
N ARG A 297 -11.04 22.98 0.77
CA ARG A 297 -11.83 23.86 1.63
C ARG A 297 -11.41 23.75 3.09
N ALA A 298 -11.14 22.56 3.61
CA ALA A 298 -10.65 22.38 4.97
C ALA A 298 -9.29 23.06 5.18
N ASP A 299 -8.36 22.96 4.21
CA ASP A 299 -7.07 23.68 4.24
C ASP A 299 -7.22 25.20 4.22
N LEU A 300 -8.25 25.73 3.54
CA LEU A 300 -8.60 27.16 3.62
C LEU A 300 -9.11 27.53 5.01
N ILE A 301 -9.97 26.70 5.60
CA ILE A 301 -10.50 26.95 6.94
C ILE A 301 -9.38 26.91 7.99
N LEU A 302 -8.40 26.01 7.89
CA LEU A 302 -7.23 26.02 8.78
C LEU A 302 -6.45 27.34 8.73
N ARG A 303 -6.32 27.94 7.54
CA ARG A 303 -5.71 29.27 7.36
C ARG A 303 -6.56 30.37 7.98
N ASP A 304 -7.88 30.34 7.76
CA ASP A 304 -8.82 31.30 8.37
C ASP A 304 -8.86 31.21 9.91
N LEU A 305 -8.52 30.05 10.46
CA LEU A 305 -8.39 29.80 11.90
C LEU A 305 -6.99 30.09 12.44
N HIS A 306 -6.03 30.49 11.59
CA HIS A 306 -4.63 30.73 11.95
C HIS A 306 -3.96 29.55 12.66
N ILE A 307 -4.15 28.34 12.12
CA ILE A 307 -3.54 27.09 12.60
C ILE A 307 -3.03 26.22 11.44
N ALA A 308 -2.72 26.85 10.30
CA ALA A 308 -2.28 26.12 9.11
C ALA A 308 -1.01 25.30 9.39
N GLU A 309 -0.10 25.79 10.24
CA GLU A 309 1.12 25.12 10.70
C GLU A 309 0.89 23.82 11.49
N HIS A 310 -0.35 23.60 11.96
CA HIS A 310 -0.76 22.38 12.65
C HIS A 310 -1.37 21.32 11.71
N ALA A 311 -1.44 21.58 10.40
CA ALA A 311 -2.05 20.64 9.45
C ALA A 311 -1.38 19.26 9.43
N HIS A 312 -0.10 19.15 9.81
CA HIS A 312 0.59 17.88 10.00
C HIS A 312 -0.13 16.91 10.96
N LEU A 313 -1.03 17.38 11.83
CA LEU A 313 -1.86 16.53 12.69
C LEU A 313 -2.94 15.76 11.89
N SER A 314 -3.34 16.28 10.72
CA SER A 314 -4.18 15.55 9.78
C SER A 314 -3.36 14.56 8.96
N ASP A 315 -3.96 13.40 8.68
CA ASP A 315 -3.48 12.41 7.71
C ASP A 315 -4.37 12.33 6.46
N LEU A 316 -5.29 13.30 6.29
CA LEU A 316 -6.20 13.40 5.16
C LEU A 316 -5.90 14.64 4.30
N LEU A 317 -5.50 15.75 4.93
CA LEU A 317 -5.40 17.05 4.26
C LEU A 317 -4.12 17.19 3.41
N PRO A 318 -4.19 17.81 2.21
CA PRO A 318 -3.04 18.06 1.36
C PRO A 318 -1.90 18.81 2.06
N SER A 319 -2.22 19.88 2.79
CA SER A 319 -1.21 20.64 3.54
C SER A 319 -0.58 19.81 4.69
N GLY A 320 -1.31 18.84 5.24
CA GLY A 320 -0.79 17.90 6.23
C GLY A 320 0.28 16.97 5.65
N LEU A 321 0.08 16.46 4.43
CA LEU A 321 1.09 15.68 3.72
C LEU A 321 2.36 16.49 3.47
N GLU A 322 2.24 17.71 2.95
CA GLU A 322 3.41 18.57 2.66
C GLU A 322 4.21 18.89 3.91
N GLN A 323 3.54 19.17 5.04
CA GLN A 323 4.24 19.42 6.31
C GLN A 323 4.92 18.18 6.87
N ARG A 324 4.29 17.00 6.78
CA ARG A 324 4.92 15.74 7.20
C ARG A 324 6.17 15.44 6.35
N LEU A 325 6.11 15.70 5.03
CA LEU A 325 7.25 15.57 4.13
C LEU A 325 8.37 16.59 4.45
N ALA A 326 8.02 17.84 4.79
CA ALA A 326 8.99 18.84 5.21
C ALA A 326 9.72 18.41 6.50
N ARG A 327 8.99 17.92 7.51
CA ARG A 327 9.56 17.38 8.75
C ARG A 327 10.44 16.16 8.51
N TYR A 328 10.04 15.29 7.59
CA TYR A 328 10.87 14.16 7.17
C TYR A 328 12.18 14.62 6.51
N ALA A 329 12.12 15.65 5.66
CA ALA A 329 13.31 16.25 5.06
C ALA A 329 14.26 16.84 6.13
N GLU A 330 13.73 17.53 7.13
CA GLU A 330 14.50 18.06 8.26
C GLU A 330 15.17 16.94 9.08
N ALA A 331 14.42 15.89 9.42
CA ALA A 331 14.96 14.73 10.13
C ALA A 331 16.09 14.05 9.34
N LEU A 332 15.91 13.86 8.02
CA LEU A 332 16.96 13.33 7.15
C LEU A 332 18.22 14.21 7.15
N GLN A 333 18.07 15.53 7.02
CA GLN A 333 19.19 16.45 7.03
C GLN A 333 19.92 16.46 8.38
N ALA A 334 19.18 16.40 9.50
CA ALA A 334 19.76 16.29 10.84
C ALA A 334 20.56 14.99 10.98
N HIS A 335 20.00 13.86 10.53
CA HIS A 335 20.67 12.57 10.54
C HIS A 335 21.94 12.55 9.68
N LEU A 336 21.91 13.16 8.49
CA LEU A 336 23.10 13.28 7.64
C LEU A 336 24.23 14.09 8.28
N LYS A 337 23.89 15.14 9.03
CA LYS A 337 24.87 15.97 9.74
C LYS A 337 25.49 15.25 10.93
N ARG A 338 24.69 14.52 11.70
CA ARG A 338 25.12 13.81 12.93
C ARG A 338 24.38 12.47 13.06
N PRO A 339 24.83 11.42 12.36
CA PRO A 339 24.16 10.12 12.38
C PRO A 339 24.24 9.51 13.78
N SER A 340 23.10 9.11 14.34
CA SER A 340 22.96 8.49 15.65
C SER A 340 21.68 7.65 15.72
N GLU A 341 21.55 6.80 16.74
CA GLU A 341 20.32 6.01 16.97
C GLU A 341 19.10 6.91 17.20
N SER A 342 19.28 8.06 17.86
CA SER A 342 18.20 9.03 18.07
C SER A 342 17.77 9.73 16.78
N THR A 343 18.72 10.14 15.94
CA THR A 343 18.38 10.82 14.68
C THR A 343 17.78 9.86 13.64
N ILE A 344 18.21 8.59 13.60
CA ILE A 344 17.54 7.61 12.73
C ILE A 344 16.13 7.32 13.24
N ALA A 345 15.89 7.25 14.55
CA ALA A 345 14.54 7.08 15.10
C ALA A 345 13.62 8.23 14.66
N GLN A 346 14.10 9.48 14.67
CA GLN A 346 13.34 10.62 14.14
C GLN A 346 13.03 10.47 12.64
N VAL A 347 13.97 9.97 11.84
CA VAL A 347 13.73 9.66 10.42
C VAL A 347 12.70 8.55 10.25
N GLU A 348 12.71 7.52 11.09
CA GLU A 348 11.70 6.45 11.12
C GLU A 348 10.31 7.00 11.44
N ASP A 349 10.19 7.76 12.53
CA ASP A 349 8.91 8.30 13.02
C ASP A 349 8.28 9.26 12.00
N THR A 350 9.09 10.18 11.47
CA THR A 350 8.62 11.13 10.44
C THR A 350 8.31 10.41 9.12
N CYS A 351 9.05 9.36 8.75
CA CYS A 351 8.71 8.53 7.60
C CYS A 351 7.39 7.80 7.79
N ASN A 352 7.17 7.15 8.94
CA ASN A 352 5.93 6.45 9.25
C ASN A 352 4.74 7.43 9.25
N SER A 353 4.92 8.62 9.81
CA SER A 353 3.94 9.70 9.75
C SER A 353 3.55 10.06 8.32
N VAL A 354 4.52 10.16 7.38
CA VAL A 354 4.24 10.39 5.96
C VAL A 354 3.51 9.19 5.32
N LEU A 355 4.00 7.97 5.56
CA LEU A 355 3.49 6.77 4.90
C LEU A 355 2.07 6.36 5.35
N LEU A 356 1.65 6.78 6.55
CA LEU A 356 0.27 6.61 7.04
C LEU A 356 -0.73 7.59 6.40
N HIS A 357 -0.24 8.62 5.71
CA HIS A 357 -1.12 9.63 5.13
C HIS A 357 -1.99 9.05 4.01
N HIS A 358 -3.30 9.32 4.03
CA HIS A 358 -4.29 8.74 3.12
C HIS A 358 -4.00 9.05 1.64
N LEU A 359 -3.59 10.30 1.36
CA LEU A 359 -3.16 10.71 0.01
C LEU A 359 -1.90 10.00 -0.48
N GLY A 360 -1.15 9.28 0.36
CA GLY A 360 0.00 8.49 -0.08
C GLY A 360 -0.37 7.42 -1.13
N THR A 361 -1.63 6.98 -1.17
CA THR A 361 -2.13 5.98 -2.13
C THR A 361 -2.14 6.49 -3.58
N SER A 362 -2.45 7.76 -3.82
CA SER A 362 -2.38 8.39 -5.15
C SER A 362 -0.96 8.79 -5.54
N HIS A 363 -0.07 9.01 -4.56
CA HIS A 363 1.32 9.44 -4.77
C HIS A 363 2.33 8.30 -4.64
N GLY A 364 2.06 7.15 -5.27
CA GLY A 364 2.85 5.92 -5.10
C GLY A 364 4.36 6.08 -5.30
N LEU A 365 4.80 6.80 -6.33
CA LEU A 365 6.23 7.07 -6.57
C LEU A 365 6.85 7.97 -5.50
N ARG A 366 6.12 9.00 -5.05
CA ARG A 366 6.59 9.91 -4.00
C ARG A 366 6.80 9.14 -2.69
N MET A 367 5.85 8.27 -2.36
CA MET A 367 5.95 7.38 -1.19
C MET A 367 7.07 6.35 -1.33
N GLU A 368 7.34 5.85 -2.54
CA GLU A 368 8.49 4.99 -2.80
C GLU A 368 9.82 5.71 -2.52
N ARG A 369 9.98 6.96 -2.96
CA ARG A 369 11.17 7.78 -2.65
C ARG A 369 11.37 7.96 -1.16
N VAL A 370 10.31 8.25 -0.41
CA VAL A 370 10.35 8.33 1.06
C VAL A 370 10.83 7.01 1.69
N ARG A 371 10.30 5.86 1.24
CA ARG A 371 10.76 4.54 1.73
C ARG A 371 12.23 4.29 1.42
N MET A 372 12.67 4.62 0.21
CA MET A 372 14.07 4.40 -0.23
C MET A 372 15.06 5.33 0.47
N ALA A 373 14.68 6.59 0.73
CA ALA A 373 15.50 7.50 1.52
C ALA A 373 15.65 7.04 2.97
N ARG A 374 14.57 6.50 3.59
CA ARG A 374 14.65 5.87 4.91
C ARG A 374 15.63 4.70 4.93
N ARG A 375 15.56 3.82 3.92
CA ARG A 375 16.49 2.69 3.76
C ARG A 375 17.94 3.14 3.66
N LEU A 376 18.21 4.16 2.87
CA LEU A 376 19.56 4.74 2.76
C LEU A 376 20.03 5.41 4.04
N ALA A 377 19.13 6.08 4.79
CA ALA A 377 19.47 6.65 6.09
C ALA A 377 19.90 5.56 7.09
N ARG A 378 19.17 4.43 7.14
CA ARG A 378 19.58 3.26 7.96
C ARG A 378 20.95 2.74 7.55
N TRP A 379 21.21 2.63 6.25
CA TRP A 379 22.51 2.19 5.74
C TRP A 379 23.63 3.19 6.09
N TRP A 380 23.34 4.48 6.01
CA TRP A 380 24.30 5.55 6.30
C TRP A 380 24.80 5.52 7.74
N LEU A 381 23.94 5.19 8.70
CA LEU A 381 24.33 5.03 10.11
C LEU A 381 25.36 3.90 10.34
N ARG A 382 25.40 2.90 9.46
CA ARG A 382 26.28 1.73 9.64
C ARG A 382 27.74 2.08 9.40
N PRO A 383 28.68 1.47 10.12
CA PRO A 383 30.11 1.65 9.87
C PRO A 383 30.49 1.18 8.46
N ALA A 384 31.64 1.67 7.97
CA ALA A 384 32.25 1.20 6.73
C ALA A 384 32.49 -0.31 6.76
N TRP A 385 32.51 -0.94 5.59
CA TRP A 385 32.82 -2.37 5.48
C TRP A 385 34.23 -2.65 6.02
N ALA A 386 34.34 -3.62 6.91
CA ALA A 386 35.61 -4.04 7.53
C ALA A 386 35.92 -5.53 7.29
N GLY A 387 35.22 -6.17 6.33
CA GLY A 387 35.45 -7.56 5.98
C GLY A 387 36.60 -7.73 4.97
N PRO A 388 36.82 -8.96 4.49
CA PRO A 388 37.87 -9.24 3.51
C PRO A 388 37.71 -8.43 2.23
N THR A 389 38.84 -8.11 1.59
CA THR A 389 38.92 -7.30 0.37
C THR A 389 39.30 -8.12 -0.86
N ASP A 390 39.26 -9.44 -0.80
CA ASP A 390 39.41 -10.28 -2.00
C ASP A 390 38.20 -10.11 -2.94
N LEU A 391 38.37 -10.44 -4.22
CA LEU A 391 37.35 -10.22 -5.24
C LEU A 391 36.04 -10.96 -4.96
N ASP A 392 36.08 -12.19 -4.43
CA ASP A 392 34.87 -12.99 -4.17
C ASP A 392 34.07 -12.36 -3.01
N SER A 393 34.75 -11.93 -1.94
CA SER A 393 34.15 -11.22 -0.81
C SER A 393 33.55 -9.87 -1.20
N LEU A 394 34.24 -9.08 -2.05
CA LEU A 394 33.73 -7.79 -2.50
C LEU A 394 32.58 -7.94 -3.50
N ALA A 395 32.61 -8.95 -4.37
CA ALA A 395 31.47 -9.29 -5.24
C ALA A 395 30.24 -9.73 -4.42
N ALA A 396 30.45 -10.52 -3.37
CA ALA A 396 29.39 -10.87 -2.42
C ALA A 396 28.84 -9.63 -1.69
N GLN A 397 29.71 -8.71 -1.26
CA GLN A 397 29.29 -7.44 -0.65
C GLN A 397 28.48 -6.57 -1.62
N GLN A 398 28.86 -6.52 -2.90
CA GLN A 398 28.07 -5.86 -3.94
C GLN A 398 26.67 -6.46 -4.02
N ALA A 399 26.54 -7.78 -4.06
CA ALA A 399 25.23 -8.43 -4.27
C ALA A 399 24.31 -8.44 -3.05
N ASP A 400 24.88 -8.50 -1.85
CA ASP A 400 24.12 -8.65 -0.60
C ASP A 400 23.81 -7.32 0.09
N ASP A 401 24.58 -6.27 -0.21
CA ASP A 401 24.48 -4.97 0.46
C ASP A 401 24.44 -3.81 -0.55
N ALA A 402 25.48 -3.66 -1.36
CA ALA A 402 25.65 -2.45 -2.15
C ALA A 402 24.67 -2.30 -3.33
N ALA A 403 24.21 -3.40 -3.93
CA ALA A 403 23.18 -3.37 -4.98
C ALA A 403 21.83 -2.85 -4.46
N PHE A 404 21.53 -3.08 -3.17
CA PHE A 404 20.34 -2.50 -2.51
C PHE A 404 20.52 -0.99 -2.29
N VAL A 405 21.73 -0.55 -1.96
CA VAL A 405 22.08 0.88 -1.90
C VAL A 405 21.90 1.53 -3.27
N ASP A 406 22.42 0.90 -4.33
CA ASP A 406 22.29 1.39 -5.70
C ASP A 406 20.82 1.45 -6.15
N TRP A 407 20.01 0.44 -5.79
CA TRP A 407 18.56 0.44 -6.02
C TRP A 407 17.90 1.63 -5.31
N ALA A 408 18.08 1.78 -4.00
CA ALA A 408 17.45 2.87 -3.25
C ALA A 408 17.92 4.25 -3.72
N ARG A 409 19.22 4.40 -4.04
CA ARG A 409 19.81 5.65 -4.57
C ARG A 409 19.19 6.04 -5.91
N SER A 410 18.97 5.08 -6.80
CA SER A 410 18.38 5.33 -8.12
C SER A 410 16.97 5.91 -8.03
N LYS A 411 16.18 5.52 -7.03
CA LYS A 411 14.80 6.03 -6.86
C LYS A 411 14.75 7.50 -6.47
N LEU A 412 15.81 8.01 -5.85
CA LEU A 412 15.90 9.40 -5.43
C LEU A 412 16.36 10.36 -6.56
N LEU A 413 16.69 9.83 -7.75
CA LEU A 413 16.92 10.66 -8.94
C LEU A 413 15.65 11.45 -9.31
N GLY A 414 15.85 12.69 -9.77
CA GLY A 414 14.75 13.62 -10.10
C GLY A 414 14.17 14.39 -8.91
N GLY A 415 14.54 14.04 -7.66
CA GLY A 415 14.16 14.79 -6.47
C GLY A 415 12.69 14.68 -6.09
N ASP A 416 12.15 15.76 -5.53
CA ASP A 416 10.74 15.89 -5.12
C ASP A 416 10.19 17.26 -5.54
N GLU A 417 8.86 17.38 -5.60
CA GLU A 417 8.16 18.66 -5.80
C GLU A 417 8.44 19.65 -4.66
N LEU A 418 8.59 19.13 -3.43
CA LEU A 418 8.99 19.93 -2.27
C LEU A 418 10.50 20.18 -2.28
N ALA A 419 10.90 21.45 -2.42
CA ALA A 419 12.30 21.85 -2.56
C ALA A 419 13.19 21.39 -1.38
N SER A 420 12.69 21.42 -0.14
CA SER A 420 13.44 20.98 1.04
C SER A 420 13.74 19.47 1.00
N LEU A 421 12.77 18.67 0.56
CA LEU A 421 12.92 17.23 0.41
C LEU A 421 13.83 16.87 -0.77
N SER A 422 13.68 17.57 -1.89
CA SER A 422 14.59 17.44 -3.05
C SER A 422 16.05 17.70 -2.67
N SER A 423 16.30 18.76 -1.89
CA SER A 423 17.63 19.06 -1.34
C SER A 423 18.14 17.97 -0.38
N ALA A 424 17.28 17.46 0.50
CA ALA A 424 17.64 16.37 1.41
C ALA A 424 18.04 15.09 0.64
N TYR A 425 17.28 14.72 -0.40
CA TYR A 425 17.60 13.59 -1.27
C TYR A 425 18.92 13.78 -2.02
N ALA A 426 19.17 14.96 -2.58
CA ALA A 426 20.43 15.26 -3.25
C ALA A 426 21.64 15.13 -2.32
N GLN A 427 21.54 15.65 -1.09
CA GLN A 427 22.59 15.53 -0.07
C GLN A 427 22.82 14.07 0.34
N LEU A 428 21.76 13.31 0.59
CA LEU A 428 21.85 11.88 0.93
C LEU A 428 22.55 11.09 -0.19
N ARG A 429 22.11 11.29 -1.44
CA ARG A 429 22.69 10.63 -2.63
C ARG A 429 24.17 10.93 -2.77
N ALA A 430 24.59 12.21 -2.64
CA ALA A 430 25.99 12.60 -2.76
C ALA A 430 26.87 11.92 -1.69
N ARG A 431 26.43 11.90 -0.43
CA ARG A 431 27.16 11.24 0.68
C ARG A 431 27.28 9.74 0.47
N VAL A 432 26.21 9.10 0.01
CA VAL A 432 26.21 7.67 -0.33
C VAL A 432 27.17 7.42 -1.50
N GLN A 433 27.12 8.23 -2.55
CA GLN A 433 28.00 8.11 -3.72
C GLN A 433 29.48 8.23 -3.32
N ASP A 434 29.85 9.16 -2.45
CA ASP A 434 31.25 9.29 -1.98
C ASP A 434 31.74 8.01 -1.28
N ARG A 435 30.91 7.39 -0.46
CA ARG A 435 31.23 6.10 0.18
C ARG A 435 31.27 4.95 -0.82
N ARG A 436 30.40 4.97 -1.83
CA ARG A 436 30.40 3.98 -2.93
C ARG A 436 31.67 4.09 -3.76
N GLU A 437 32.13 5.30 -4.08
CA GLU A 437 33.36 5.51 -4.84
C GLU A 437 34.60 4.92 -4.15
N ALA A 438 34.72 5.08 -2.83
CA ALA A 438 35.80 4.44 -2.07
C ALA A 438 35.74 2.90 -2.18
N ASN A 439 34.55 2.31 -2.11
CA ASN A 439 34.36 0.87 -2.27
C ASN A 439 34.67 0.41 -3.71
N ASN A 440 34.27 1.20 -4.71
CA ASN A 440 34.52 0.92 -6.12
C ASN A 440 36.01 0.89 -6.44
N GLN A 441 36.78 1.80 -5.85
CA GLN A 441 38.24 1.84 -5.99
C GLN A 441 38.89 0.57 -5.42
N VAL A 442 38.47 0.15 -4.21
CA VAL A 442 38.98 -1.08 -3.57
C VAL A 442 38.61 -2.31 -4.41
N PHE A 443 37.37 -2.40 -4.89
CA PHE A 443 36.93 -3.49 -5.78
C PHE A 443 37.77 -3.56 -7.05
N ALA A 444 37.98 -2.42 -7.72
CA ALA A 444 38.72 -2.38 -8.98
C ALA A 444 40.20 -2.79 -8.79
N ALA A 445 40.83 -2.38 -7.69
CA ALA A 445 42.18 -2.84 -7.34
C ALA A 445 42.23 -4.37 -7.13
N SER A 446 41.28 -4.93 -6.37
CA SER A 446 41.17 -6.38 -6.15
C SER A 446 40.87 -7.15 -7.43
N LEU A 447 40.06 -6.59 -8.34
CA LEU A 447 39.80 -7.14 -9.66
C LEU A 447 41.09 -7.22 -10.50
N SER A 448 41.87 -6.15 -10.55
CA SER A 448 43.16 -6.13 -11.28
C SER A 448 44.15 -7.17 -10.74
N GLN A 449 44.24 -7.31 -9.42
CA GLN A 449 45.08 -8.33 -8.78
C GLN A 449 44.62 -9.76 -9.09
N ALA A 450 43.31 -10.01 -9.08
CA ALA A 450 42.74 -11.32 -9.38
C ALA A 450 43.01 -11.75 -10.83
N LEU A 451 42.96 -10.83 -11.79
CA LEU A 451 43.27 -11.12 -13.20
C LEU A 451 44.72 -11.54 -13.43
N SER A 452 45.63 -11.05 -12.59
CA SER A 452 47.08 -11.32 -12.66
C SER A 452 47.48 -12.63 -11.96
N SER A 453 46.58 -13.22 -11.18
CA SER A 453 46.84 -14.44 -10.40
C SER A 453 46.43 -15.70 -11.18
N ALA A 454 46.99 -16.86 -10.83
CA ALA A 454 46.53 -18.15 -11.36
C ALA A 454 45.04 -18.36 -11.02
N ARG A 455 44.28 -19.04 -11.90
CA ARG A 455 42.84 -19.29 -11.71
C ARG A 455 42.58 -19.92 -10.33
N GLY A 456 42.13 -19.11 -9.38
CA GLY A 456 41.74 -19.55 -8.05
C GLY A 456 40.32 -20.09 -8.06
N SER A 457 40.04 -21.07 -7.21
CA SER A 457 38.66 -21.51 -6.96
C SER A 457 37.93 -20.41 -6.21
N THR A 458 36.89 -19.84 -6.82
CA THR A 458 35.94 -18.91 -6.18
C THR A 458 34.87 -19.70 -5.43
N THR A 459 34.41 -19.18 -4.29
CA THR A 459 33.42 -19.87 -3.45
C THR A 459 32.01 -19.60 -3.95
N ARG A 460 31.70 -18.33 -4.25
CA ARG A 460 30.35 -17.90 -4.66
C ARG A 460 30.27 -17.37 -6.09
N SER A 461 31.33 -16.72 -6.56
CA SER A 461 31.38 -16.09 -7.88
C SER A 461 31.67 -17.11 -8.98
N ILE A 462 31.06 -16.94 -10.15
CA ILE A 462 31.28 -17.76 -11.35
C ILE A 462 31.66 -16.80 -12.48
N GLY A 463 32.77 -17.07 -13.17
CA GLY A 463 33.09 -16.33 -14.40
C GLY A 463 32.02 -16.61 -15.44
N LEU A 464 31.58 -15.60 -16.19
CA LEU A 464 30.54 -15.79 -17.20
C LEU A 464 30.89 -16.88 -18.21
N GLU A 465 32.16 -16.97 -18.60
CA GLU A 465 32.67 -18.02 -19.47
C GLU A 465 32.51 -19.45 -18.91
N ASP A 466 32.38 -19.63 -17.59
CA ASP A 466 32.23 -20.94 -16.96
C ASP A 466 30.76 -21.27 -16.61
N THR A 467 29.82 -20.35 -16.85
CA THR A 467 28.43 -20.44 -16.37
C THR A 467 27.68 -21.63 -16.97
N LEU A 468 27.90 -21.90 -18.27
CA LEU A 468 27.23 -23.01 -18.96
C LEU A 468 27.64 -24.36 -18.36
N ASP A 469 28.93 -24.53 -18.05
CA ASP A 469 29.48 -25.76 -17.46
C ASP A 469 29.17 -25.92 -15.97
N ARG A 470 29.33 -24.85 -15.19
CA ARG A 470 29.22 -24.90 -13.73
C ARG A 470 27.79 -24.83 -13.20
N LEU A 471 26.85 -24.26 -13.97
CA LEU A 471 25.48 -24.03 -13.51
C LEU A 471 24.41 -24.60 -14.45
N VAL A 472 24.41 -24.19 -15.72
CA VAL A 472 23.30 -24.51 -16.64
C VAL A 472 23.26 -25.99 -16.99
N ALA A 473 24.37 -26.59 -17.41
CA ALA A 473 24.43 -28.01 -17.74
C ALA A 473 24.08 -28.93 -16.55
N PRO A 474 24.61 -28.71 -15.32
CA PRO A 474 24.19 -29.47 -14.14
C PRO A 474 22.68 -29.41 -13.86
N LEU A 475 22.04 -28.24 -14.00
CA LEU A 475 20.60 -28.09 -13.85
C LEU A 475 19.83 -28.79 -14.98
N ALA A 476 20.33 -28.67 -16.22
CA ALA A 476 19.74 -29.28 -17.42
C ALA A 476 19.73 -30.81 -17.38
N ARG A 477 20.66 -31.43 -16.64
CA ARG A 477 20.63 -32.88 -16.35
C ARG A 477 19.47 -33.29 -15.44
N GLN A 478 19.01 -32.41 -14.57
CA GLN A 478 17.86 -32.68 -13.69
C GLN A 478 16.53 -32.33 -14.36
N HIS A 479 16.38 -31.09 -14.82
CA HIS A 479 15.13 -30.56 -15.40
C HIS A 479 15.41 -29.73 -16.66
N PRO A 480 14.42 -29.53 -17.55
CA PRO A 480 14.58 -28.59 -18.66
C PRO A 480 14.87 -27.17 -18.12
N VAL A 481 15.78 -26.44 -18.74
CA VAL A 481 16.23 -25.11 -18.30
C VAL A 481 15.84 -24.04 -19.31
N LEU A 482 15.40 -22.90 -18.80
CA LEU A 482 15.38 -21.62 -19.51
C LEU A 482 16.49 -20.74 -18.95
N LEU A 483 17.53 -20.46 -19.75
CA LEU A 483 18.54 -19.46 -19.45
C LEU A 483 18.07 -18.10 -19.98
N LEU A 484 17.66 -17.22 -19.10
CA LEU A 484 17.30 -15.85 -19.42
C LEU A 484 18.50 -14.93 -19.18
N VAL A 485 19.08 -14.44 -20.26
CA VAL A 485 20.14 -13.42 -20.25
C VAL A 485 19.48 -12.07 -20.50
N VAL A 486 19.47 -11.19 -19.50
CA VAL A 486 18.97 -9.82 -19.67
C VAL A 486 20.16 -8.91 -19.91
N ASP A 487 20.22 -8.32 -21.11
CA ASP A 487 21.34 -7.51 -21.58
C ASP A 487 21.45 -6.22 -20.74
N GLY A 488 22.63 -5.97 -20.17
CA GLY A 488 22.90 -4.81 -19.31
C GLY A 488 22.26 -4.86 -17.92
N LEU A 489 21.75 -6.01 -17.47
CA LEU A 489 21.06 -6.14 -16.18
C LEU A 489 22.02 -6.04 -14.97
N SER A 490 22.00 -4.89 -14.31
CA SER A 490 22.67 -4.68 -13.02
C SER A 490 21.97 -5.41 -11.87
N LEU A 491 22.71 -5.71 -10.82
CA LEU A 491 22.15 -6.34 -9.62
C LEU A 491 21.04 -5.50 -8.96
N SER A 492 21.12 -4.16 -9.01
CA SER A 492 20.09 -3.28 -8.44
C SER A 492 18.76 -3.42 -9.16
N ILE A 493 18.75 -3.38 -10.50
CA ILE A 493 17.54 -3.61 -11.31
C ILE A 493 17.04 -5.04 -11.15
N PHE A 494 17.94 -6.02 -11.06
CA PHE A 494 17.55 -7.41 -10.80
C PHE A 494 16.77 -7.56 -9.49
N ARG A 495 17.23 -6.91 -8.41
CA ARG A 495 16.50 -6.93 -7.12
C ARG A 495 15.12 -6.27 -7.21
N GLU A 496 14.98 -5.21 -8.00
CA GLU A 496 13.68 -4.59 -8.25
C GLU A 496 12.75 -5.50 -9.05
N LEU A 497 13.21 -6.01 -10.20
CA LEU A 497 12.42 -6.85 -11.09
C LEU A 497 11.90 -8.13 -10.41
N PHE A 498 12.74 -8.76 -9.60
CA PHE A 498 12.44 -10.05 -8.99
C PHE A 498 12.05 -9.96 -7.51
N GLU A 499 11.79 -8.76 -6.96
CA GLU A 499 11.43 -8.55 -5.54
C GLU A 499 10.26 -9.44 -5.09
N ARG A 500 9.29 -9.68 -5.98
CA ARG A 500 8.03 -10.39 -5.67
C ARG A 500 7.72 -11.51 -6.64
N ILE A 501 8.75 -12.18 -7.14
CA ILE A 501 8.59 -13.26 -8.13
C ILE A 501 7.73 -14.43 -7.61
N GLU A 502 7.58 -14.57 -6.29
CA GLU A 502 6.67 -15.54 -5.66
C GLU A 502 5.22 -15.34 -6.09
N ARG A 503 4.79 -14.09 -6.31
CA ARG A 503 3.44 -13.79 -6.82
C ARG A 503 3.20 -14.36 -8.22
N GLN A 504 4.27 -14.62 -8.97
CA GLN A 504 4.24 -15.25 -10.29
C GLN A 504 4.40 -16.78 -10.24
N GLY A 505 4.46 -17.38 -9.04
CA GLY A 505 4.52 -18.83 -8.85
C GLY A 505 5.93 -19.44 -8.88
N TRP A 506 6.96 -18.63 -8.69
CA TRP A 506 8.36 -19.04 -8.69
C TRP A 506 9.00 -18.90 -7.31
N SER A 507 9.93 -19.78 -7.00
CA SER A 507 10.76 -19.70 -5.79
C SER A 507 12.22 -19.60 -6.21
N GLU A 508 12.93 -18.58 -5.73
CA GLU A 508 14.40 -18.53 -5.82
C GLU A 508 14.99 -19.73 -5.06
N ARG A 509 16.10 -20.26 -5.57
CA ARG A 509 16.78 -21.45 -5.08
C ARG A 509 18.24 -21.14 -4.83
N VAL A 510 18.77 -21.69 -3.74
CA VAL A 510 20.19 -21.72 -3.41
C VAL A 510 20.63 -23.18 -3.27
N ARG A 511 21.92 -23.44 -3.45
CA ARG A 511 22.46 -24.77 -3.19
C ARG A 511 22.26 -25.15 -1.72
N SER A 512 22.08 -26.43 -1.43
CA SER A 512 21.88 -26.92 -0.05
C SER A 512 23.11 -26.70 0.85
N ASP A 513 24.31 -26.58 0.27
CA ASP A 513 25.56 -26.25 0.94
C ASP A 513 25.83 -24.73 1.04
N ALA A 514 24.90 -23.89 0.54
CA ALA A 514 25.02 -22.44 0.52
C ALA A 514 23.82 -21.73 1.15
N THR A 515 24.04 -20.52 1.64
CA THR A 515 22.99 -19.66 2.22
C THR A 515 22.57 -18.52 1.29
N ARG A 516 23.32 -18.29 0.21
CA ARG A 516 23.13 -17.21 -0.75
C ARG A 516 23.24 -17.71 -2.21
N PRO A 517 22.57 -17.06 -3.17
CA PRO A 517 22.70 -17.38 -4.60
C PRO A 517 24.12 -17.13 -5.12
N HIS A 518 24.50 -17.83 -6.19
CA HIS A 518 25.73 -17.54 -6.93
C HIS A 518 25.71 -16.14 -7.53
N LEU A 519 26.89 -15.67 -7.96
CA LEU A 519 27.06 -14.40 -8.66
C LEU A 519 27.86 -14.61 -9.94
N GLY A 520 27.57 -13.83 -10.97
CA GLY A 520 28.37 -13.81 -12.19
C GLY A 520 29.43 -12.71 -12.13
N ILE A 521 30.61 -12.98 -12.68
CA ILE A 521 31.64 -11.97 -12.94
C ILE A 521 31.77 -11.82 -14.44
N ALA A 522 31.47 -10.63 -14.96
CA ALA A 522 31.58 -10.31 -16.38
C ALA A 522 33.02 -10.41 -16.90
N VAL A 523 33.15 -10.59 -18.22
CA VAL A 523 34.43 -10.52 -18.94
C VAL A 523 34.73 -9.04 -19.24
N LEU A 524 36.00 -8.70 -19.44
CA LEU A 524 36.45 -7.32 -19.56
C LEU A 524 36.90 -7.01 -21.01
N PRO A 525 36.59 -5.82 -21.56
CA PRO A 525 35.70 -4.79 -20.99
C PRO A 525 34.25 -5.29 -20.86
N THR A 526 33.48 -4.72 -19.93
CA THR A 526 32.08 -5.09 -19.62
C THR A 526 31.11 -4.61 -20.71
N ILE A 527 31.28 -5.13 -21.91
CA ILE A 527 30.48 -4.81 -23.10
C ILE A 527 29.85 -6.07 -23.68
N THR A 528 28.67 -5.93 -24.27
CA THR A 528 27.88 -7.03 -24.85
C THR A 528 28.71 -7.93 -25.78
N MET A 529 29.46 -7.34 -26.70
CA MET A 529 30.25 -8.08 -27.71
C MET A 529 31.25 -9.07 -27.10
N VAL A 530 31.75 -8.78 -25.90
CA VAL A 530 32.77 -9.57 -25.20
C VAL A 530 32.11 -10.45 -24.15
N SER A 531 31.39 -9.86 -23.20
CA SER A 531 30.81 -10.60 -22.07
C SER A 531 29.71 -11.55 -22.47
N ARG A 532 28.78 -11.14 -23.34
CA ARG A 532 27.65 -11.98 -23.75
C ARG A 532 28.12 -13.11 -24.65
N THR A 533 29.04 -12.82 -25.57
CA THR A 533 29.69 -13.85 -26.38
C THR A 533 30.42 -14.85 -25.50
N SER A 534 31.14 -14.39 -24.47
CA SER A 534 31.87 -15.28 -23.59
C SER A 534 30.94 -16.19 -22.78
N LEU A 535 29.84 -15.64 -22.26
CA LEU A 535 28.78 -16.39 -21.58
C LEU A 535 28.17 -17.48 -22.48
N LEU A 536 27.76 -17.10 -23.69
CA LEU A 536 26.99 -17.97 -24.58
C LEU A 536 27.85 -18.99 -25.34
N THR A 537 29.17 -18.78 -25.38
CA THR A 537 30.13 -19.71 -26.00
C THR A 537 30.89 -20.57 -24.98
N GLY A 538 30.83 -20.27 -23.69
CA GLY A 538 31.52 -21.03 -22.63
C GLY A 538 33.04 -20.82 -22.59
N ARG A 539 33.53 -19.69 -23.11
CA ARG A 539 34.96 -19.34 -23.13
C ARG A 539 35.13 -17.84 -23.35
N VAL A 540 36.22 -17.25 -22.86
CA VAL A 540 36.54 -15.84 -23.13
C VAL A 540 36.68 -15.64 -24.65
N SER A 541 35.81 -14.83 -25.23
CA SER A 541 35.65 -14.66 -26.67
C SER A 541 34.95 -13.33 -26.99
N GLN A 542 34.96 -12.96 -28.26
CA GLN A 542 34.26 -11.78 -28.78
C GLN A 542 33.48 -12.14 -30.03
N GLY A 543 32.36 -11.46 -30.25
CA GLY A 543 31.55 -11.68 -31.44
C GLY A 543 30.14 -11.15 -31.31
N GLN A 544 29.27 -11.65 -32.18
CA GLN A 544 27.88 -11.22 -32.27
C GLN A 544 26.94 -12.43 -32.27
N GLN A 545 25.65 -12.18 -32.47
CA GLN A 545 24.56 -13.17 -32.36
C GLN A 545 24.82 -14.47 -33.14
N THR A 546 25.43 -14.41 -34.33
CA THR A 546 25.75 -15.61 -35.12
C THR A 546 26.71 -16.56 -34.39
N LEU A 547 27.79 -16.01 -33.82
CA LEU A 547 28.75 -16.79 -33.05
C LEU A 547 28.15 -17.28 -31.73
N GLU A 548 27.36 -16.44 -31.06
CA GLU A 548 26.64 -16.79 -29.84
C GLU A 548 25.70 -17.99 -30.07
N ARG A 549 24.87 -17.98 -31.13
CA ARG A 549 23.98 -19.10 -31.49
C ARG A 549 24.75 -20.37 -31.81
N GLN A 550 25.81 -20.25 -32.61
CA GLN A 550 26.64 -21.39 -32.95
C GLN A 550 27.27 -22.00 -31.69
N GLY A 551 27.96 -21.19 -30.89
CA GLY A 551 28.62 -21.61 -29.66
C GLY A 551 27.66 -22.28 -28.69
N PHE A 552 26.49 -21.67 -28.42
CA PHE A 552 25.49 -22.21 -27.52
C PHE A 552 24.93 -23.56 -28.00
N SER A 553 24.59 -23.67 -29.29
CA SER A 553 24.02 -24.89 -29.86
C SER A 553 25.01 -26.06 -29.96
N THR A 554 26.31 -25.78 -29.98
CA THR A 554 27.38 -26.79 -30.07
C THR A 554 28.14 -26.99 -28.77
N HIS A 555 27.76 -26.28 -27.70
CA HIS A 555 28.47 -26.33 -26.42
C HIS A 555 28.45 -27.74 -25.83
N GLY A 556 29.63 -28.32 -25.57
CA GLY A 556 29.78 -29.74 -25.23
C GLY A 556 28.91 -30.19 -24.06
N ALA A 557 28.96 -29.49 -22.92
CA ALA A 557 28.20 -29.86 -21.73
C ALA A 557 26.68 -29.66 -21.88
N LEU A 558 26.24 -28.69 -22.70
CA LEU A 558 24.80 -28.48 -22.94
C LEU A 558 24.26 -29.58 -23.85
N VAL A 559 24.99 -29.90 -24.92
CA VAL A 559 24.64 -30.99 -25.85
C VAL A 559 24.59 -32.33 -25.12
N GLN A 560 25.54 -32.60 -24.22
CA GLN A 560 25.53 -33.81 -23.39
C GLN A 560 24.32 -33.90 -22.44
N SER A 561 23.68 -32.77 -22.12
CA SER A 561 22.50 -32.72 -21.27
C SER A 561 21.19 -32.89 -22.06
N CYS A 562 21.24 -32.88 -23.39
CA CYS A 562 20.09 -33.12 -24.26
C CYS A 562 19.91 -34.62 -24.53
N THR A 563 18.67 -35.09 -24.53
CA THR A 563 18.32 -36.47 -24.94
C THR A 563 17.67 -36.42 -26.33
N GLY A 564 18.24 -37.13 -27.31
CA GLY A 564 17.74 -37.15 -28.69
C GLY A 564 18.39 -36.12 -29.64
N ARG A 565 17.72 -35.79 -30.75
CA ARG A 565 18.27 -34.92 -31.83
C ARG A 565 18.12 -33.41 -31.58
N GLN A 566 17.39 -32.99 -30.53
CA GLN A 566 17.14 -31.59 -30.27
C GLN A 566 18.33 -30.93 -29.57
N LYS A 567 18.98 -30.00 -30.26
CA LYS A 567 20.10 -29.21 -29.75
C LYS A 567 19.62 -28.08 -28.82
N PRO A 568 20.49 -27.54 -27.94
CA PRO A 568 20.23 -26.29 -27.26
C PRO A 568 19.85 -25.19 -28.25
N ARG A 569 18.80 -24.42 -27.93
CA ARG A 569 18.30 -23.33 -28.78
C ARG A 569 18.53 -21.99 -28.10
N LEU A 570 18.94 -20.98 -28.86
CA LEU A 570 19.17 -19.61 -28.38
C LEU A 570 18.36 -18.63 -29.24
N PHE A 571 17.58 -17.79 -28.57
CA PHE A 571 16.82 -16.71 -29.17
C PHE A 571 17.35 -15.34 -28.75
N HIS A 572 17.36 -14.40 -29.68
CA HIS A 572 17.73 -13.00 -29.47
C HIS A 572 16.53 -12.08 -29.71
N LYS A 573 16.68 -10.79 -29.39
CA LYS A 573 15.64 -9.74 -29.53
C LYS A 573 14.79 -9.86 -30.80
N GLY A 574 15.43 -10.07 -31.95
CA GLY A 574 14.75 -10.16 -33.26
C GLY A 574 13.84 -11.38 -33.42
N ASP A 575 14.01 -12.42 -32.61
CA ASP A 575 13.19 -13.64 -32.65
C ASP A 575 12.02 -13.60 -31.67
N LEU A 576 12.06 -12.73 -30.66
CA LEU A 576 11.14 -12.81 -29.52
C LEU A 576 9.73 -12.32 -29.82
N SER A 577 9.59 -11.42 -30.79
CA SER A 577 8.34 -10.73 -31.07
C SER A 577 7.82 -11.02 -32.47
N GLU A 578 6.55 -11.40 -32.55
CA GLU A 578 5.76 -11.53 -33.79
C GLU A 578 4.46 -10.73 -33.55
N ASP A 579 4.19 -9.72 -34.38
CA ASP A 579 3.04 -8.82 -34.25
C ASP A 579 2.86 -8.17 -32.85
N GLY A 580 3.98 -7.90 -32.16
CA GLY A 580 3.98 -7.31 -30.81
C GLY A 580 3.69 -8.29 -29.67
N HIS A 581 3.55 -9.58 -29.97
CA HIS A 581 3.35 -10.67 -29.02
C HIS A 581 4.56 -11.61 -28.99
N LEU A 582 4.66 -12.46 -27.97
CA LEU A 582 5.70 -13.49 -27.91
C LEU A 582 5.56 -14.42 -29.12
N ALA A 583 6.61 -14.49 -29.95
CA ALA A 583 6.62 -15.22 -31.21
C ALA A 583 6.24 -16.70 -31.05
N THR A 584 5.53 -17.23 -32.05
CA THR A 584 4.97 -18.59 -32.00
C THR A 584 6.06 -19.65 -31.85
N GLU A 585 7.17 -19.52 -32.58
CA GLU A 585 8.32 -20.43 -32.48
C GLU A 585 8.93 -20.43 -31.06
N VAL A 586 9.13 -19.24 -30.48
CA VAL A 586 9.72 -19.11 -29.13
C VAL A 586 8.81 -19.77 -28.10
N ARG A 587 7.49 -19.55 -28.21
CA ARG A 587 6.50 -20.20 -27.36
C ARG A 587 6.56 -21.72 -27.46
N GLN A 588 6.56 -22.26 -28.69
CA GLN A 588 6.61 -23.70 -28.92
C GLN A 588 7.89 -24.34 -28.37
N VAL A 589 9.05 -23.72 -28.60
CA VAL A 589 10.34 -24.24 -28.13
C VAL A 589 10.47 -24.17 -26.62
N ILE A 590 9.96 -23.11 -25.98
CA ILE A 590 9.89 -23.04 -24.51
C ILE A 590 8.89 -24.07 -23.97
N GLY A 591 7.74 -24.27 -24.61
CA GLY A 591 6.74 -25.26 -24.20
C GLY A 591 7.22 -26.73 -24.34
N ASP A 592 8.12 -27.02 -25.28
CA ASP A 592 8.59 -28.37 -25.55
C ASP A 592 9.72 -28.82 -24.61
N VAL A 593 9.40 -29.73 -23.69
CA VAL A 593 10.36 -30.30 -22.72
C VAL A 593 11.49 -31.13 -23.38
N ALA A 594 11.35 -31.53 -24.65
CA ALA A 594 12.43 -32.20 -25.40
C ALA A 594 13.60 -31.23 -25.67
N HIS A 595 13.34 -29.94 -25.80
CA HIS A 595 14.37 -28.90 -25.76
C HIS A 595 14.86 -28.71 -24.32
N ARG A 596 15.84 -29.52 -23.90
CA ARG A 596 16.36 -29.51 -22.52
C ARG A 596 16.96 -28.16 -22.11
N VAL A 597 17.53 -27.40 -23.04
CA VAL A 597 18.11 -26.09 -22.77
C VAL A 597 17.63 -25.09 -23.81
N VAL A 598 16.96 -24.04 -23.34
CA VAL A 598 16.57 -22.89 -24.14
C VAL A 598 17.23 -21.65 -23.55
N GLY A 599 17.96 -20.89 -24.36
CA GLY A 599 18.51 -19.60 -24.02
C GLY A 599 17.69 -18.48 -24.65
N VAL A 600 17.48 -17.39 -23.92
CA VAL A 600 16.83 -16.18 -24.41
C VAL A 600 17.65 -14.97 -23.99
N VAL A 601 18.01 -14.13 -24.97
CA VAL A 601 18.62 -12.82 -24.73
C VAL A 601 17.54 -11.74 -24.82
N TYR A 602 17.26 -11.09 -23.69
CA TYR A 602 16.26 -10.05 -23.55
C TYR A 602 16.93 -8.67 -23.40
N ASN A 603 16.78 -7.81 -24.41
CA ASN A 603 17.46 -6.51 -24.47
C ASN A 603 16.51 -5.35 -24.14
N ALA A 604 16.07 -5.23 -22.89
CA ALA A 604 15.24 -4.10 -22.45
C ALA A 604 15.97 -3.10 -21.54
N VAL A 605 16.97 -3.56 -20.77
CA VAL A 605 17.72 -2.70 -19.85
C VAL A 605 18.71 -1.85 -20.63
N ASP A 606 19.57 -2.46 -21.44
CA ASP A 606 20.56 -1.74 -22.25
C ASP A 606 19.91 -0.75 -23.25
N ASP A 607 18.83 -1.16 -23.94
CA ASP A 607 17.99 -0.28 -24.76
C ASP A 607 17.55 1.01 -24.01
N HIS A 608 17.24 0.91 -22.71
CA HIS A 608 16.84 2.06 -21.90
C HIS A 608 18.02 2.96 -21.51
N LEU A 609 19.24 2.42 -21.38
CA LEU A 609 20.44 3.20 -21.01
C LEU A 609 20.77 4.27 -22.05
N SER A 610 20.48 4.01 -23.32
CA SER A 610 20.62 4.99 -24.42
C SER A 610 19.32 5.71 -24.77
N GLY A 611 18.25 5.49 -23.98
CA GLY A 611 16.93 6.07 -24.17
C GLY A 611 16.79 7.53 -23.73
N PRO A 612 15.59 8.12 -23.83
CA PRO A 612 15.35 9.52 -23.46
C PRO A 612 15.51 9.75 -21.95
N GLU A 613 16.22 10.82 -21.57
CA GLU A 613 16.53 11.18 -20.17
C GLU A 613 15.34 11.67 -19.34
N GLN A 614 14.27 12.13 -20.00
CA GLN A 614 13.10 12.71 -19.32
C GLN A 614 12.13 11.68 -18.75
N LEU A 615 12.30 10.40 -19.08
CA LEU A 615 11.39 9.33 -18.65
C LEU A 615 12.01 8.51 -17.51
N GLN A 616 11.28 8.41 -16.39
CA GLN A 616 11.65 7.50 -15.32
C GLN A 616 11.09 6.10 -15.59
N GLN A 617 11.96 5.13 -15.87
CA GLN A 617 11.56 3.74 -16.04
C GLN A 617 11.27 3.09 -14.68
N ARG A 618 10.10 2.43 -14.58
CA ARG A 618 9.80 1.50 -13.48
C ARG A 618 10.23 0.10 -13.90
N TRP A 619 10.85 -0.66 -13.01
CA TRP A 619 11.31 -2.01 -13.31
C TRP A 619 10.42 -3.04 -12.62
N ARG A 620 9.34 -3.42 -13.28
CA ARG A 620 8.51 -4.56 -12.89
C ARG A 620 8.38 -5.53 -14.04
N LEU A 621 8.13 -6.80 -13.71
CA LEU A 621 7.92 -7.83 -14.72
C LEU A 621 6.72 -7.49 -15.62
N GLU A 622 5.67 -6.87 -15.06
CA GLU A 622 4.50 -6.41 -15.83
C GLU A 622 4.81 -5.27 -16.82
N ASP A 623 5.84 -4.47 -16.57
CA ASP A 623 6.24 -3.38 -17.45
C ASP A 623 7.08 -3.89 -18.66
N LEU A 624 7.56 -5.14 -18.59
CA LEU A 624 8.36 -5.79 -19.63
C LEU A 624 7.49 -6.70 -20.51
N ARG A 625 7.00 -6.15 -21.63
CA ARG A 625 5.95 -6.72 -22.51
C ARG A 625 6.03 -8.24 -22.76
N LEU A 626 7.21 -8.79 -23.02
CA LEU A 626 7.35 -10.21 -23.41
C LEU A 626 7.77 -11.13 -22.26
N LEU A 627 8.16 -10.57 -21.11
CA LEU A 627 8.77 -11.35 -20.04
C LEU A 627 7.75 -12.20 -19.30
N LEU A 628 6.60 -11.64 -18.90
CA LEU A 628 5.55 -12.42 -18.23
C LEU A 628 5.01 -13.57 -19.11
N PRO A 629 4.64 -13.38 -20.38
CA PRO A 629 4.26 -14.48 -21.27
C PRO A 629 5.32 -15.58 -21.35
N MET A 630 6.60 -15.20 -21.49
CA MET A 630 7.72 -16.15 -21.55
C MET A 630 7.87 -16.96 -20.26
N LEU A 631 7.76 -16.30 -19.10
CA LEU A 631 7.80 -16.96 -17.79
C LEU A 631 6.58 -17.87 -17.58
N GLN A 632 5.40 -17.53 -18.11
CA GLN A 632 4.23 -18.40 -18.05
C GLN A 632 4.46 -19.71 -18.81
N GLU A 633 5.00 -19.64 -20.03
CA GLU A 633 5.31 -20.82 -20.85
C GLU A 633 6.39 -21.69 -20.20
N ALA A 634 7.45 -21.06 -19.68
CA ALA A 634 8.51 -21.77 -18.95
C ALA A 634 7.99 -22.48 -17.69
N LYS A 635 7.08 -21.83 -16.96
CA LYS A 635 6.43 -22.40 -15.78
C LYS A 635 5.53 -23.58 -16.15
N ALA A 636 4.75 -23.46 -17.23
CA ALA A 636 3.88 -24.53 -17.73
C ALA A 636 4.69 -25.77 -18.14
N ALA A 637 5.84 -25.57 -18.79
CA ALA A 637 6.79 -26.63 -19.12
C ALA A 637 7.65 -27.11 -17.93
N ARG A 638 7.37 -26.62 -16.70
CA ARG A 638 8.11 -26.92 -15.47
C ARG A 638 9.62 -26.72 -15.58
N ARG A 639 10.04 -25.71 -16.35
CA ARG A 639 11.46 -25.38 -16.51
C ARG A 639 12.05 -24.78 -15.24
N VAL A 640 13.32 -25.05 -15.01
CA VAL A 640 14.15 -24.25 -14.11
C VAL A 640 14.55 -22.98 -14.85
N LEU A 641 14.36 -21.82 -14.23
CA LEU A 641 14.75 -20.53 -14.78
C LEU A 641 16.10 -20.13 -14.19
N VAL A 642 17.09 -19.85 -15.04
CA VAL A 642 18.34 -19.21 -14.65
C VAL A 642 18.31 -17.79 -15.18
N VAL A 643 18.41 -16.79 -14.29
CA VAL A 643 18.44 -15.37 -14.67
C VAL A 643 19.84 -14.84 -14.47
N THR A 644 20.42 -14.30 -15.54
CA THR A 644 21.74 -13.68 -15.52
C THR A 644 21.83 -12.50 -16.49
N ALA A 645 23.00 -11.89 -16.58
CA ALA A 645 23.32 -10.78 -17.47
C ALA A 645 24.70 -11.00 -18.09
N ASP A 646 24.99 -10.27 -19.15
CA ASP A 646 26.33 -10.16 -19.72
C ASP A 646 27.18 -9.12 -18.98
N HIS A 647 26.60 -7.97 -18.63
CA HIS A 647 27.19 -6.99 -17.74
C HIS A 647 26.10 -6.21 -17.01
N GLY A 648 26.50 -5.46 -15.99
CA GLY A 648 25.67 -4.40 -15.42
C GLY A 648 26.00 -3.04 -16.03
N HIS A 649 25.69 -1.97 -15.31
CA HIS A 649 25.93 -0.59 -15.74
C HIS A 649 26.01 0.34 -14.54
N VAL A 650 26.51 1.55 -14.80
CA VAL A 650 26.43 2.70 -13.90
C VAL A 650 25.38 3.67 -14.45
N LEU A 651 24.46 4.13 -13.61
CA LEU A 651 23.48 5.15 -14.00
C LEU A 651 24.11 6.55 -14.02
N GLU A 652 23.61 7.43 -14.89
CA GLU A 652 24.01 8.83 -14.88
C GLU A 652 23.57 9.51 -13.59
N ASP A 653 24.56 9.95 -12.81
CA ASP A 653 24.37 10.65 -11.56
C ASP A 653 25.44 11.72 -11.34
N GLY A 654 25.38 12.76 -12.18
CA GLY A 654 26.30 13.89 -12.11
C GLY A 654 27.72 13.54 -12.55
N SER A 655 27.87 12.59 -13.47
CA SER A 655 29.18 12.16 -13.95
C SER A 655 29.86 13.27 -14.78
N ARG A 656 31.19 13.23 -14.88
CA ARG A 656 32.02 14.15 -15.65
C ARG A 656 32.61 13.45 -16.87
N ALA A 657 32.62 14.15 -18.01
CA ALA A 657 33.36 13.70 -19.17
C ALA A 657 34.87 13.85 -18.91
N VAL A 658 35.63 12.77 -19.05
CA VAL A 658 37.09 12.77 -18.92
C VAL A 658 37.74 12.74 -20.30
N SER A 659 38.72 13.62 -20.52
CA SER A 659 39.46 13.69 -21.77
C SER A 659 40.77 12.90 -21.67
N THR A 660 41.05 12.09 -22.69
CA THR A 660 42.26 11.27 -22.81
C THR A 660 43.08 11.70 -24.02
N ALA A 661 44.36 11.32 -24.05
CA ALA A 661 45.27 11.66 -25.16
C ALA A 661 44.92 10.93 -26.48
N GLY A 662 44.07 9.91 -26.44
CA GLY A 662 43.53 9.19 -27.61
C GLY A 662 42.00 9.05 -27.55
N PRO A 663 41.35 8.65 -28.66
CA PRO A 663 39.91 8.44 -28.72
C PRO A 663 39.49 7.32 -27.77
N ALA A 664 38.32 7.46 -27.16
CA ALA A 664 37.71 6.39 -26.38
C ALA A 664 36.99 5.40 -27.29
N ASP A 665 37.07 4.11 -26.98
CA ASP A 665 36.45 3.04 -27.78
C ASP A 665 35.04 2.69 -27.29
N GLY A 666 34.67 3.13 -26.09
CA GLY A 666 33.32 3.03 -25.55
C GLY A 666 33.06 4.03 -24.42
N ASP A 667 31.90 3.93 -23.79
CA ASP A 667 31.47 4.89 -22.76
C ASP A 667 32.43 4.95 -21.57
N ARG A 668 33.00 3.80 -21.18
CA ARG A 668 33.82 3.64 -19.97
C ARG A 668 35.07 2.80 -20.16
N TRP A 669 35.48 2.56 -21.41
CA TRP A 669 36.72 1.86 -21.72
C TRP A 669 37.39 2.41 -22.98
N ARG A 670 38.70 2.15 -23.08
CA ARG A 670 39.52 2.42 -24.26
C ARG A 670 40.70 1.46 -24.34
N THR A 671 41.25 1.34 -25.53
CA THR A 671 42.46 0.60 -25.82
C THR A 671 43.65 1.36 -25.23
N GLY A 672 44.61 0.59 -24.71
CA GLY A 672 45.82 1.14 -24.13
C GLY A 672 46.39 0.28 -23.02
N ARG A 673 47.59 0.63 -22.59
CA ARG A 673 48.34 -0.07 -21.53
C ARG A 673 48.72 0.85 -20.38
N GLN A 674 48.22 2.09 -20.38
CA GLN A 674 48.53 3.12 -19.40
C GLN A 674 47.30 3.94 -19.07
N ALA A 675 47.07 4.14 -17.76
CA ALA A 675 46.10 5.09 -17.26
C ALA A 675 46.64 6.52 -17.44
N SER A 676 45.77 7.44 -17.82
CA SER A 676 46.04 8.85 -18.09
C SER A 676 45.31 9.78 -17.13
N VAL A 677 44.25 9.30 -16.45
CA VAL A 677 43.51 10.05 -15.41
C VAL A 677 43.31 9.19 -14.16
N PRO A 678 43.10 9.77 -12.97
CA PRO A 678 42.95 9.02 -11.71
C PRO A 678 41.80 8.01 -11.71
N GLU A 679 40.75 8.27 -12.48
CA GLU A 679 39.55 7.44 -12.61
C GLU A 679 39.75 6.18 -13.49
N GLU A 680 40.92 6.05 -14.13
CA GLU A 680 41.28 4.92 -14.99
C GLU A 680 42.04 3.82 -14.25
N LEU A 681 41.85 2.59 -14.71
CA LEU A 681 42.59 1.42 -14.31
C LEU A 681 42.96 0.58 -15.54
N VAL A 682 44.21 0.13 -15.59
CA VAL A 682 44.65 -0.83 -16.61
C VAL A 682 44.36 -2.24 -16.13
N LEU A 683 43.63 -3.01 -16.94
CA LEU A 683 43.31 -4.40 -16.68
C LEU A 683 43.97 -5.27 -17.76
N LYS A 684 44.69 -6.30 -17.33
CA LYS A 684 45.34 -7.27 -18.21
C LYS A 684 45.16 -8.67 -17.65
N GLY A 685 44.87 -9.64 -18.50
CA GLY A 685 44.86 -11.05 -18.09
C GLY A 685 43.89 -11.91 -18.89
N HIS A 686 43.72 -13.14 -18.42
CA HIS A 686 43.00 -14.19 -19.14
C HIS A 686 41.50 -13.94 -19.34
N ARG A 687 40.92 -12.94 -18.68
CA ARG A 687 39.51 -12.53 -18.80
C ARG A 687 39.35 -11.15 -19.45
N VAL A 688 40.42 -10.65 -20.07
CA VAL A 688 40.42 -9.40 -20.84
C VAL A 688 40.51 -9.75 -22.31
N ARG A 689 39.56 -9.24 -23.09
CA ARG A 689 39.52 -9.39 -24.54
C ARG A 689 38.89 -8.15 -25.16
N THR A 690 39.69 -7.24 -25.69
CA THR A 690 39.15 -6.09 -26.45
C THR A 690 38.52 -6.55 -27.75
N PRO A 691 37.62 -5.77 -28.38
CA PRO A 691 37.11 -5.96 -29.75
C PRO A 691 38.14 -6.32 -30.82
N ASP A 692 39.37 -5.83 -30.66
CA ASP A 692 40.47 -6.08 -31.60
C ASP A 692 41.29 -7.33 -31.24
N GLY A 693 40.93 -7.99 -30.15
CA GLY A 693 41.52 -9.25 -29.68
C GLY A 693 42.63 -9.10 -28.64
N ASP A 694 42.89 -7.89 -28.14
CA ASP A 694 43.94 -7.64 -27.15
C ASP A 694 43.60 -8.18 -25.76
N ASP A 695 44.64 -8.51 -25.00
CA ASP A 695 44.59 -9.03 -23.63
C ASP A 695 44.70 -7.95 -22.54
N ALA A 696 44.68 -6.68 -22.94
CA ALA A 696 44.84 -5.52 -22.08
C ALA A 696 43.86 -4.40 -22.47
N VAL A 697 43.30 -3.71 -21.48
CA VAL A 697 42.31 -2.64 -21.67
C VAL A 697 42.45 -1.58 -20.58
N VAL A 698 42.11 -0.33 -20.88
CA VAL A 698 41.93 0.73 -19.88
C VAL A 698 40.45 0.94 -19.65
N THR A 699 40.04 0.88 -18.39
CA THR A 699 38.63 1.00 -17.98
C THR A 699 38.47 2.06 -16.89
N LEU A 700 37.32 2.72 -16.85
CA LEU A 700 36.95 3.57 -15.72
C LEU A 700 36.47 2.71 -14.54
N TRP A 701 37.06 2.93 -13.37
CA TRP A 701 36.59 2.31 -12.11
C TRP A 701 35.58 3.21 -11.39
N SER A 702 35.69 4.53 -11.56
CA SER A 702 34.84 5.53 -10.93
C SER A 702 33.47 5.62 -11.60
N GLU A 703 32.39 5.71 -10.83
CA GLU A 703 31.04 5.98 -11.34
C GLU A 703 30.87 7.45 -11.75
N LYS A 704 31.77 8.33 -11.31
CA LYS A 704 31.73 9.79 -11.56
C LYS A 704 32.39 10.20 -12.87
N ALA A 705 32.91 9.26 -13.66
CA ALA A 705 33.60 9.54 -14.91
C ALA A 705 32.96 8.80 -16.09
N ARG A 706 32.99 9.41 -17.27
CA ARG A 706 32.64 8.79 -18.56
C ARG A 706 33.52 9.37 -19.67
N TYR A 707 33.70 8.66 -20.77
CA TYR A 707 34.37 9.22 -21.95
C TYR A 707 33.40 9.90 -22.92
N THR A 708 32.15 9.45 -22.97
CA THR A 708 31.18 9.86 -24.00
C THR A 708 30.25 10.99 -23.53
N GLY A 709 29.37 11.42 -24.44
CA GLY A 709 28.23 12.30 -24.13
C GLY A 709 27.30 11.70 -23.07
N ARG A 710 26.38 12.52 -22.54
CA ARG A 710 25.44 12.06 -21.52
C ARG A 710 24.44 11.03 -22.08
N LYS A 711 24.12 10.03 -21.26
CA LYS A 711 23.12 8.98 -21.47
C LYS A 711 22.44 8.67 -20.12
N ASN A 712 21.43 7.81 -20.08
CA ASN A 712 20.81 7.36 -18.82
C ASN A 712 21.74 6.47 -17.98
N GLY A 713 22.65 5.76 -18.65
CA GLY A 713 23.70 4.99 -17.99
C GLY A 713 24.76 4.53 -18.98
N TYR A 714 25.78 3.88 -18.44
CA TYR A 714 27.01 3.58 -19.14
C TYR A 714 27.56 2.22 -18.69
N HIS A 715 28.26 1.54 -19.59
CA HIS A 715 28.91 0.26 -19.31
C HIS A 715 30.30 0.19 -19.99
N GLY A 716 31.02 -0.90 -19.79
CA GLY A 716 32.37 -1.13 -20.31
C GLY A 716 33.50 -0.93 -19.28
N GLY A 717 33.19 -0.36 -18.12
CA GLY A 717 34.12 -0.09 -17.05
C GLY A 717 34.38 -1.28 -16.11
N ALA A 718 34.98 -0.96 -14.96
CA ALA A 718 35.41 -1.91 -13.94
C ALA A 718 34.77 -1.67 -12.56
N SER A 719 33.68 -0.89 -12.52
CA SER A 719 32.91 -0.74 -11.28
C SER A 719 32.24 -2.08 -10.90
N PRO A 720 32.01 -2.34 -9.60
CA PRO A 720 31.29 -3.55 -9.18
C PRO A 720 29.87 -3.62 -9.74
N ALA A 721 29.22 -2.48 -10.00
CA ALA A 721 27.89 -2.42 -10.61
C ALA A 721 27.87 -2.89 -12.08
N GLU A 722 29.02 -2.80 -12.78
CA GLU A 722 29.20 -3.28 -14.15
C GLU A 722 29.68 -4.75 -14.18
N VAL A 723 30.59 -5.10 -13.28
CA VAL A 723 31.31 -6.38 -13.30
C VAL A 723 30.52 -7.51 -12.66
N VAL A 724 29.77 -7.24 -11.59
CA VAL A 724 29.03 -8.27 -10.84
C VAL A 724 27.59 -8.32 -11.33
N VAL A 725 27.18 -9.49 -11.83
CA VAL A 725 25.85 -9.71 -12.43
C VAL A 725 25.07 -10.79 -11.68
N PRO A 726 23.73 -10.80 -11.75
CA PRO A 726 22.94 -11.86 -11.14
C PRO A 726 23.28 -13.24 -11.72
N MET A 727 23.16 -14.27 -10.88
CA MET A 727 23.28 -15.68 -11.28
C MET A 727 22.28 -16.50 -10.46
N SER A 728 21.02 -16.08 -10.51
CA SER A 728 19.95 -16.63 -9.68
C SER A 728 19.22 -17.77 -10.39
N VAL A 729 18.84 -18.77 -9.59
CA VAL A 729 18.08 -19.94 -10.05
C VAL A 729 16.70 -19.88 -9.44
N PHE A 730 15.67 -19.97 -10.27
CA PHE A 730 14.28 -20.04 -9.84
C PHE A 730 13.67 -21.36 -10.30
N ALA A 731 12.81 -21.91 -9.46
CA ALA A 731 12.02 -23.09 -9.80
C ALA A 731 10.53 -22.81 -9.57
N PRO A 732 9.64 -23.36 -10.41
CA PRO A 732 8.20 -23.30 -10.16
C PRO A 732 7.86 -23.88 -8.79
N PHE A 733 6.79 -23.40 -8.18
CA PHE A 733 6.29 -24.00 -6.94
C PHE A 733 6.01 -25.50 -7.11
N GLY A 734 6.36 -26.28 -6.10
CA GLY A 734 6.23 -27.74 -6.13
C GLY A 734 7.26 -28.46 -7.02
N LEU A 735 8.24 -27.77 -7.61
CA LEU A 735 9.39 -28.42 -8.26
C LEU A 735 10.52 -28.64 -7.24
N THR A 736 11.04 -29.86 -7.18
CA THR A 736 12.20 -30.24 -6.35
C THR A 736 13.45 -30.33 -7.21
N LEU A 737 14.53 -29.73 -6.72
CA LEU A 737 15.86 -29.76 -7.32
C LEU A 737 16.83 -30.44 -6.34
N VAL A 738 17.56 -31.44 -6.81
CA VAL A 738 18.52 -32.21 -6.00
C VAL A 738 19.69 -31.31 -5.65
N ASP A 739 20.05 -31.25 -4.37
CA ASP A 739 21.07 -30.36 -3.78
C ASP A 739 20.72 -28.86 -3.81
N TRP A 740 19.44 -28.52 -3.94
CA TRP A 740 18.95 -27.15 -3.85
C TRP A 740 17.83 -27.03 -2.84
N GLN A 741 17.83 -25.90 -2.16
CA GLN A 741 16.79 -25.51 -1.22
C GLN A 741 16.20 -24.16 -1.63
N PRO A 742 14.97 -23.85 -1.20
CA PRO A 742 14.45 -22.52 -1.38
C PRO A 742 15.33 -21.46 -0.70
N ALA A 743 15.56 -20.35 -1.39
CA ALA A 743 16.37 -19.26 -0.87
C ALA A 743 15.67 -18.58 0.31
N PRO A 744 16.39 -18.18 1.37
CA PRO A 744 15.86 -17.22 2.34
C PRO A 744 15.67 -15.84 1.66
N PRO A 745 14.94 -14.90 2.28
CA PRO A 745 14.87 -13.52 1.78
C PRO A 745 16.26 -12.94 1.55
N GLN A 746 16.47 -12.34 0.38
CA GLN A 746 17.79 -11.85 -0.02
C GLN A 746 18.11 -10.45 0.48
N GLN A 747 17.09 -9.71 0.90
CA GLN A 747 17.22 -8.33 1.40
C GLN A 747 18.13 -8.29 2.65
N PRO A 748 19.04 -7.31 2.76
CA PRO A 748 19.82 -7.14 3.96
C PRO A 748 18.94 -6.63 5.10
N GLU A 749 19.32 -6.90 6.34
CA GLU A 749 18.50 -6.57 7.52
C GLU A 749 18.11 -5.08 7.61
N TRP A 750 19.00 -4.17 7.20
CA TRP A 750 18.76 -2.73 7.20
C TRP A 750 17.71 -2.27 6.17
N TRP A 751 17.34 -3.14 5.22
CA TRP A 751 16.35 -2.84 4.19
C TRP A 751 14.96 -2.61 4.77
N ASP A 752 14.58 -3.38 5.80
CA ASP A 752 13.26 -3.25 6.42
C ASP A 752 13.31 -2.76 7.86
N LEU A 753 14.45 -2.90 8.55
CA LEU A 753 14.57 -2.53 9.96
C LEU A 753 15.68 -1.51 10.22
N PRO A 754 15.50 -0.59 11.19
CA PRO A 754 16.61 0.15 11.76
C PRO A 754 17.49 -0.85 12.52
N GLY A 755 18.63 -1.21 11.94
CA GLY A 755 19.61 -2.02 12.66
C GLY A 755 20.21 -1.22 13.82
N SER A 756 20.29 -1.81 15.02
CA SER A 756 21.13 -1.28 16.09
C SER A 756 22.60 -1.27 15.63
N ALA A 757 23.32 -0.19 15.93
CA ALA A 757 24.68 0.08 15.46
C ALA A 757 25.76 -0.78 16.16
N VAL A 758 25.44 -2.02 16.56
CA VAL A 758 26.40 -2.92 17.18
C VAL A 758 27.22 -3.60 16.10
N ALA A 759 28.53 -3.37 16.12
CA ALA A 759 29.48 -4.02 15.24
C ALA A 759 29.42 -5.54 15.41
N ALA A 760 29.04 -6.26 14.35
CA ALA A 760 29.16 -7.72 14.32
C ALA A 760 30.64 -8.08 14.45
N THR A 761 31.01 -8.78 15.52
CA THR A 761 32.36 -9.32 15.67
C THR A 761 32.52 -10.48 14.68
N PRO A 762 33.51 -10.49 13.79
CA PRO A 762 33.65 -11.57 12.82
C PRO A 762 34.02 -12.87 13.54
N ALA A 763 33.19 -13.90 13.38
CA ALA A 763 33.47 -15.25 13.84
C ALA A 763 34.69 -15.81 13.07
N LYS A 764 35.78 -16.05 13.79
CA LYS A 764 36.98 -16.71 13.23
C LYS A 764 36.66 -18.19 12.99
N LEU A 765 36.54 -18.59 11.73
CA LEU A 765 36.60 -19.99 11.33
C LEU A 765 38.06 -20.47 11.45
N SER A 766 38.30 -21.35 12.43
CA SER A 766 39.57 -22.06 12.60
C SER A 766 39.71 -23.12 11.50
N ALA A 767 40.57 -22.86 10.52
CA ALA A 767 41.00 -23.87 9.55
C ALA A 767 42.07 -24.77 10.19
N LYS A 768 41.74 -26.05 10.41
CA LYS A 768 42.72 -27.06 10.79
C LYS A 768 43.62 -27.37 9.58
N ALA A 769 44.85 -26.88 9.60
CA ALA A 769 45.91 -27.30 8.70
C ALA A 769 46.42 -28.70 9.10
N THR A 770 46.42 -29.64 8.15
CA THR A 770 46.95 -30.98 8.30
C THR A 770 48.47 -30.99 8.10
N GLY A 771 49.21 -30.91 9.21
CA GLY A 771 50.66 -31.09 9.22
C GLY A 771 51.05 -32.58 9.25
N ARG A 772 51.79 -33.02 8.22
CA ARG A 772 52.52 -34.30 8.17
C ARG A 772 53.48 -34.46 9.36
N ARG A 773 53.54 -35.65 9.96
CA ARG A 773 54.66 -36.07 10.83
C ARG A 773 54.97 -37.56 10.68
N ASN A 774 56.27 -37.84 10.53
CA ASN A 774 56.89 -39.18 10.58
C ASN A 774 57.07 -39.67 12.03
N PRO A 775 57.32 -40.98 12.27
CA PRO A 775 57.13 -41.62 13.56
C PRO A 775 58.44 -41.88 14.36
N ALA A 776 58.32 -42.03 15.69
CA ALA A 776 59.24 -42.80 16.54
C ALA A 776 58.56 -43.22 17.87
N THR A 777 58.99 -44.37 18.39
CA THR A 777 58.41 -45.37 19.33
C THR A 777 58.67 -45.12 20.85
N PRO A 778 58.13 -45.96 21.78
CA PRO A 778 57.74 -45.61 23.17
C PRO A 778 58.51 -46.32 24.31
N THR A 779 58.22 -45.95 25.56
CA THR A 779 58.44 -46.71 26.83
C THR A 779 57.63 -46.01 27.94
N ALA A 780 56.71 -46.57 28.74
CA ALA A 780 56.63 -47.76 29.62
C ALA A 780 56.40 -47.29 31.09
N ALA A 781 55.37 -47.83 31.76
CA ALA A 781 54.96 -47.58 33.17
C ALA A 781 55.82 -48.38 34.19
N PRO A 782 55.65 -48.27 35.54
CA PRO A 782 54.58 -49.01 36.26
C PRO A 782 54.06 -48.42 37.62
N VAL A 783 53.03 -49.09 38.18
CA VAL A 783 52.27 -48.93 39.46
C VAL A 783 53.00 -49.65 40.64
N PRO A 784 52.61 -49.51 41.95
CA PRO A 784 51.69 -50.50 42.60
C PRO A 784 50.80 -49.98 43.80
N GLN A 785 49.54 -50.45 43.93
CA GLN A 785 48.86 -51.27 45.00
C GLN A 785 48.98 -50.83 46.50
N ALA A 786 47.97 -50.93 47.38
CA ALA A 786 47.18 -52.11 47.77
C ALA A 786 45.84 -51.82 48.53
N THR A 787 45.04 -52.88 48.68
CA THR A 787 43.62 -53.07 49.10
C THR A 787 43.39 -53.40 50.60
N LEU A 788 42.14 -53.29 51.12
CA LEU A 788 41.33 -54.36 51.80
C LEU A 788 40.08 -53.82 52.61
N PHE A 789 38.88 -54.28 52.21
CA PHE A 789 37.51 -54.46 52.85
C PHE A 789 37.07 -53.63 54.10
N ALA A 790 35.83 -53.12 54.25
CA ALA A 790 34.49 -53.69 53.99
C ALA A 790 33.38 -52.62 53.70
N ALA A 791 32.21 -53.10 53.27
CA ALA A 791 31.09 -52.41 52.59
C ALA A 791 30.13 -51.58 53.48
N ASP A 792 29.67 -50.41 52.99
CA ASP A 792 28.30 -50.18 52.48
C ASP A 792 28.16 -48.78 51.84
N GLU A 793 27.14 -48.61 50.99
CA GLU A 793 26.64 -47.37 50.33
C GLU A 793 27.23 -46.90 48.98
N ALA A 794 26.28 -46.56 48.10
CA ALA A 794 26.36 -46.37 46.66
C ALA A 794 27.10 -45.08 46.21
N PRO A 795 27.76 -45.09 45.03
CA PRO A 795 28.63 -43.98 44.65
C PRO A 795 27.92 -42.88 43.84
N VAL A 796 28.19 -41.66 44.28
CA VAL A 796 28.08 -40.38 43.58
C VAL A 796 29.02 -40.35 42.36
N PRO A 797 28.58 -39.92 41.15
CA PRO A 797 29.48 -39.54 40.07
C PRO A 797 29.89 -38.06 40.14
N VAL A 798 31.19 -37.83 39.97
CA VAL A 798 31.88 -36.54 39.83
C VAL A 798 31.59 -35.93 38.44
N PRO A 799 31.40 -34.61 38.30
CA PRO A 799 30.90 -33.99 37.08
C PRO A 799 31.98 -33.78 36.00
N ALA A 800 31.55 -33.96 34.74
CA ALA A 800 32.29 -33.61 33.54
C ALA A 800 32.30 -32.08 33.32
N ALA A 801 33.45 -31.56 32.90
CA ALA A 801 33.70 -30.14 32.69
C ALA A 801 32.86 -29.56 31.54
N GLU A 802 32.05 -28.56 31.88
CA GLU A 802 31.32 -27.69 30.96
C GLU A 802 32.26 -26.70 30.27
N VAL A 803 31.99 -26.50 28.98
CA VAL A 803 32.57 -25.42 28.17
C VAL A 803 31.92 -24.12 28.63
N ALA A 804 32.63 -23.36 29.46
CA ALA A 804 32.20 -22.06 29.95
C ALA A 804 31.92 -21.08 28.79
N HIS A 805 30.65 -20.91 28.46
CA HIS A 805 30.16 -19.71 27.79
C HIS A 805 30.17 -18.56 28.79
N ALA A 806 30.74 -17.44 28.38
CA ALA A 806 30.83 -16.23 29.20
C ALA A 806 29.43 -15.82 29.70
N ALA A 807 29.25 -15.89 31.02
CA ALA A 807 28.02 -15.54 31.72
C ALA A 807 27.68 -14.06 31.51
N THR A 808 26.54 -13.79 30.84
CA THR A 808 25.89 -12.47 30.80
C THR A 808 24.38 -12.65 30.79
N SER A 809 23.72 -12.16 31.86
CA SER A 809 22.28 -12.25 32.17
C SER A 809 21.70 -13.68 32.23
N ALA A 810 20.84 -13.96 33.22
CA ALA A 810 20.13 -15.23 33.30
C ALA A 810 19.45 -15.53 31.95
N ASP A 811 19.75 -16.69 31.35
CA ASP A 811 19.19 -17.14 30.07
C ASP A 811 17.69 -17.40 30.22
N TRP A 812 16.91 -16.31 30.17
CA TRP A 812 15.48 -16.30 30.37
C TRP A 812 14.76 -17.19 29.34
N ILE A 813 15.38 -17.41 28.17
CA ILE A 813 14.84 -18.28 27.13
C ILE A 813 14.94 -19.74 27.58
N SER A 814 16.07 -20.17 28.14
CA SER A 814 16.17 -21.50 28.78
C SER A 814 15.18 -21.66 29.92
N ASN A 815 15.01 -20.63 30.75
CA ASN A 815 14.05 -20.67 31.85
C ASN A 815 12.61 -20.74 31.35
N LEU A 816 12.24 -20.02 30.28
CA LEU A 816 10.91 -20.13 29.66
C LEU A 816 10.64 -21.55 29.18
N LEU A 817 11.59 -22.13 28.44
CA LEU A 817 11.42 -23.46 27.84
C LEU A 817 11.31 -24.58 28.89
N SER A 818 11.76 -24.33 30.12
CA SER A 818 11.65 -25.28 31.24
C SER A 818 10.41 -25.07 32.13
N THR A 819 9.59 -24.03 31.88
CA THR A 819 8.37 -23.79 32.68
C THR A 819 7.30 -24.87 32.47
N SER A 820 6.55 -25.17 33.54
CA SER A 820 5.38 -26.04 33.47
C SER A 820 4.27 -25.49 32.57
N VAL A 821 4.15 -24.16 32.46
CA VAL A 821 3.23 -23.47 31.55
C VAL A 821 3.58 -23.77 30.09
N TYR A 822 4.86 -23.62 29.71
CA TYR A 822 5.32 -23.94 28.36
C TYR A 822 5.17 -25.44 28.03
N ALA A 823 5.50 -26.32 28.97
CA ALA A 823 5.31 -27.77 28.83
C ALA A 823 3.83 -28.12 28.59
N SER A 824 2.91 -27.47 29.33
CA SER A 824 1.46 -27.65 29.18
C SER A 824 0.97 -27.17 27.81
N GLN A 825 1.44 -26.01 27.33
CA GLN A 825 1.11 -25.50 25.99
C GLN A 825 1.62 -26.42 24.88
N ARG A 826 2.82 -27.00 25.02
CA ARG A 826 3.34 -28.01 24.08
C ARG A 826 2.48 -29.27 24.05
N GLN A 827 2.00 -29.72 25.20
CA GLN A 827 1.11 -30.89 25.28
C GLN A 827 -0.26 -30.61 24.66
N LEU A 828 -0.82 -29.41 24.83
CA LEU A 828 -2.06 -28.98 24.17
C LEU A 828 -1.89 -28.80 22.64
N ALA A 829 -0.68 -28.58 22.17
CA ALA A 829 -0.34 -28.45 20.76
C ALA A 829 0.01 -29.78 20.06
N ALA A 830 -0.12 -30.93 20.74
CA ALA A 830 0.31 -32.34 20.47
C ALA A 830 0.52 -32.89 19.04
N ARG A 831 0.13 -32.19 17.96
CA ARG A 831 0.37 -32.61 16.56
C ARG A 831 1.15 -31.60 15.71
N MET A 832 1.45 -30.40 16.22
CA MET A 832 2.18 -29.34 15.49
C MET A 832 3.18 -28.58 16.40
N ALA A 833 3.81 -29.24 17.36
CA ALA A 833 4.77 -28.57 18.25
C ALA A 833 6.09 -28.27 17.53
N MET A 834 6.52 -27.01 17.58
CA MET A 834 7.82 -26.56 17.09
C MET A 834 8.97 -27.14 17.95
N PRO A 835 10.11 -27.54 17.37
CA PRO A 835 11.30 -27.92 18.14
C PRO A 835 11.82 -26.78 19.02
N ASP A 836 12.27 -27.09 20.23
CA ASP A 836 12.73 -26.08 21.20
C ASP A 836 13.90 -25.24 20.66
N ASP A 837 14.78 -25.82 19.84
CA ASP A 837 15.87 -25.09 19.17
C ASP A 837 15.39 -24.03 18.18
N GLN A 838 14.22 -24.23 17.57
CA GLN A 838 13.60 -23.26 16.66
C GLN A 838 12.86 -22.18 17.47
N MET A 839 12.20 -22.55 18.57
CA MET A 839 11.60 -21.59 19.50
C MET A 839 12.66 -20.68 20.13
N ARG A 840 13.78 -21.27 20.58
CA ARG A 840 14.92 -20.56 21.12
C ARG A 840 15.49 -19.55 20.12
N ARG A 841 15.70 -20.00 18.87
CA ARG A 841 16.16 -19.12 17.79
C ARG A 841 15.20 -17.97 17.52
N LEU A 842 13.88 -18.23 17.49
CA LEU A 842 12.84 -17.22 17.31
C LEU A 842 12.89 -16.16 18.42
N LEU A 843 12.83 -16.59 19.68
CA LEU A 843 12.83 -15.69 20.84
C LEU A 843 14.11 -14.86 20.91
N TRP A 844 15.26 -15.49 20.65
CA TRP A 844 16.55 -14.80 20.61
C TRP A 844 16.62 -13.77 19.47
N ALA A 845 16.15 -14.14 18.27
CA ALA A 845 16.12 -13.24 17.12
C ALA A 845 15.26 -11.99 17.36
N LEU A 846 14.17 -12.11 18.13
CA LEU A 846 13.31 -10.99 18.51
C LEU A 846 13.91 -10.18 19.68
N ASP A 847 14.47 -10.84 20.70
CA ASP A 847 15.06 -10.20 21.89
C ASP A 847 16.27 -9.32 21.53
N GLU A 848 17.15 -9.79 20.64
CA GLU A 848 18.30 -9.01 20.16
C GLU A 848 17.93 -7.67 19.51
N ARG A 849 16.68 -7.53 19.05
CA ARG A 849 16.16 -6.31 18.41
C ARG A 849 15.11 -5.61 19.27
N GLY A 850 15.16 -5.79 20.58
CA GLY A 850 14.26 -5.12 21.52
C GLY A 850 12.81 -5.55 21.38
N GLY A 851 12.57 -6.76 20.87
CA GLY A 851 11.26 -7.37 20.72
C GLY A 851 10.59 -7.16 19.37
N LYS A 852 11.15 -6.40 18.42
CA LYS A 852 10.50 -6.19 17.10
C LYS A 852 11.39 -6.60 15.94
N LEU A 853 10.87 -7.38 15.00
CA LEU A 853 11.58 -7.82 13.81
C LEU A 853 10.64 -7.96 12.61
N GLY A 854 11.00 -7.40 11.46
CA GLY A 854 10.26 -7.52 10.20
C GLY A 854 10.19 -8.97 9.70
N LYS A 855 9.12 -9.33 8.98
CA LYS A 855 8.90 -10.70 8.48
C LYS A 855 10.06 -11.22 7.61
N ALA A 856 10.53 -10.44 6.65
CA ALA A 856 11.65 -10.81 5.79
C ALA A 856 12.93 -11.05 6.62
N ALA A 857 13.26 -10.15 7.55
CA ALA A 857 14.41 -10.28 8.45
C ALA A 857 14.30 -11.50 9.39
N LEU A 858 13.10 -11.76 9.92
CA LEU A 858 12.85 -12.93 10.76
C LEU A 858 12.97 -14.23 9.97
N ALA A 859 12.38 -14.29 8.77
CA ALA A 859 12.52 -15.42 7.87
C ALA A 859 14.00 -15.67 7.52
N GLN A 860 14.78 -14.62 7.27
CA GLN A 860 16.22 -14.72 7.03
C GLN A 860 16.98 -15.30 8.23
N ARG A 861 16.75 -14.78 9.46
CA ARG A 861 17.38 -15.30 10.68
C ARG A 861 16.98 -16.74 10.98
N MET A 862 15.75 -17.12 10.66
CA MET A 862 15.26 -18.49 10.80
C MET A 862 15.70 -19.40 9.63
N SER A 863 16.34 -18.85 8.59
CA SER A 863 16.66 -19.56 7.33
C SER A 863 15.42 -20.23 6.71
N LEU A 864 14.28 -19.54 6.76
CA LEU A 864 13.00 -19.96 6.21
C LEU A 864 12.62 -19.09 5.01
N GLN A 865 11.76 -19.64 4.14
CA GLN A 865 11.04 -18.83 3.17
C GLN A 865 9.99 -17.96 3.87
N GLU A 866 9.80 -16.74 3.39
CA GLU A 866 8.83 -15.82 3.98
C GLU A 866 7.39 -16.38 3.99
N MET A 867 6.96 -17.06 2.92
CA MET A 867 5.63 -17.72 2.88
C MET A 867 5.45 -18.80 3.96
N ARG A 868 6.53 -19.45 4.42
CA ARG A 868 6.48 -20.46 5.49
C ARG A 868 6.47 -19.81 6.88
N LEU A 869 6.87 -18.54 6.98
CA LEU A 869 6.95 -17.83 8.25
C LEU A 869 5.57 -17.65 8.89
N ALA A 870 4.50 -17.41 8.12
CA ALA A 870 3.15 -17.24 8.66
C ALA A 870 2.67 -18.48 9.44
N GLY A 871 2.87 -19.68 8.87
CA GLY A 871 2.56 -20.94 9.55
C GLY A 871 3.47 -21.18 10.77
N PHE A 872 4.76 -20.88 10.65
CA PHE A 872 5.73 -20.97 11.74
C PHE A 872 5.36 -20.06 12.92
N LEU A 873 4.99 -18.81 12.66
CA LEU A 873 4.55 -17.84 13.66
C LEU A 873 3.19 -18.20 14.25
N SER A 874 2.28 -18.78 13.47
CA SER A 874 1.00 -19.28 13.99
C SER A 874 1.21 -20.37 15.05
N VAL A 875 2.15 -21.30 14.80
CA VAL A 875 2.55 -22.32 15.78
C VAL A 875 3.20 -21.68 17.01
N ALA A 876 4.12 -20.72 16.82
CA ALA A 876 4.76 -20.03 17.94
C ALA A 876 3.78 -19.22 18.80
N ARG A 877 2.84 -18.50 18.17
CA ARG A 877 1.77 -17.75 18.87
C ARG A 877 0.91 -18.67 19.71
N ARG A 878 0.57 -19.86 19.21
CA ARG A 878 -0.19 -20.85 19.98
C ARG A 878 0.56 -21.34 21.23
N LEU A 879 1.89 -21.39 21.18
CA LEU A 879 2.72 -21.79 22.31
C LEU A 879 3.00 -20.65 23.30
N LEU A 880 3.02 -19.39 22.83
CA LEU A 880 3.43 -18.22 23.63
C LEU A 880 2.29 -17.33 24.11
N ASN A 881 1.15 -17.27 23.41
CA ASN A 881 0.01 -16.44 23.81
C ASN A 881 -0.93 -17.27 24.69
N VAL A 882 -0.63 -17.32 25.99
CA VAL A 882 -1.35 -18.15 26.97
C VAL A 882 -2.65 -17.48 27.43
N ASP A 883 -2.65 -16.15 27.54
CA ASP A 883 -3.80 -15.34 27.95
C ASP A 883 -4.40 -14.50 26.80
N GLN A 884 -5.46 -13.73 27.09
CA GLN A 884 -6.15 -12.84 26.12
C GLN A 884 -5.26 -11.72 25.55
N ALA A 885 -4.17 -11.37 26.24
CA ALA A 885 -3.22 -10.37 25.78
C ALA A 885 -2.09 -11.05 24.97
N PRO A 886 -1.91 -10.72 23.68
CA PRO A 886 -0.93 -11.39 22.83
C PRO A 886 0.50 -10.98 23.19
N VAL A 887 1.32 -11.97 23.56
CA VAL A 887 2.75 -11.81 23.82
C VAL A 887 3.55 -11.72 22.53
N LEU A 888 3.20 -12.55 21.54
CA LEU A 888 3.72 -12.51 20.18
C LEU A 888 2.59 -12.05 19.25
N SER A 889 2.79 -10.92 18.59
CA SER A 889 1.88 -10.34 17.60
C SER A 889 2.55 -10.23 16.23
N VAL A 890 1.72 -10.19 15.19
CA VAL A 890 2.16 -9.99 13.81
C VAL A 890 1.30 -8.88 13.24
N ASP A 891 1.94 -7.77 12.90
CA ASP A 891 1.34 -6.67 12.16
C ASP A 891 1.51 -6.98 10.66
N GLU A 892 0.39 -7.33 10.01
CA GLU A 892 0.36 -7.68 8.59
C GLU A 892 0.57 -6.46 7.69
N ASP A 893 0.12 -5.27 8.11
CA ASP A 893 0.19 -4.03 7.32
C ASP A 893 1.60 -3.42 7.38
N ALA A 894 2.22 -3.45 8.57
CA ALA A 894 3.61 -3.02 8.76
C ALA A 894 4.63 -4.11 8.38
N GLY A 895 4.21 -5.37 8.27
CA GLY A 895 5.09 -6.51 8.02
C GLY A 895 6.05 -6.80 9.18
N VAL A 896 5.65 -6.51 10.42
CA VAL A 896 6.48 -6.61 11.64
C VAL A 896 5.96 -7.69 12.57
N VAL A 897 6.86 -8.43 13.20
CA VAL A 897 6.61 -9.38 14.28
C VAL A 897 7.09 -8.76 15.58
N GLU A 898 6.23 -8.73 16.60
CA GLU A 898 6.51 -8.10 17.88
C GLU A 898 6.35 -9.08 19.03
N LEU A 899 7.32 -9.06 19.94
CA LEU A 899 7.43 -9.81 21.17
C LEU A 899 7.39 -8.83 22.34
N ASN A 900 6.29 -8.85 23.09
CA ASN A 900 6.21 -8.14 24.36
C ASN A 900 6.89 -8.97 25.45
N ARG A 901 8.19 -8.71 25.66
CA ARG A 901 9.02 -9.44 26.63
C ARG A 901 8.52 -9.31 28.06
N GLU A 902 8.05 -8.12 28.47
CA GLU A 902 7.58 -7.91 29.85
C GLU A 902 6.33 -8.74 30.13
N LEU A 903 5.38 -8.74 29.19
CA LEU A 903 4.17 -9.55 29.27
C LEU A 903 4.49 -11.04 29.21
N LEU A 904 5.44 -11.46 28.36
CA LEU A 904 5.92 -12.83 28.31
C LEU A 904 6.45 -13.30 29.68
N MET A 905 7.32 -12.51 30.30
CA MET A 905 7.91 -12.87 31.59
C MET A 905 6.85 -13.00 32.68
N ALA A 906 5.85 -12.10 32.67
CA ALA A 906 4.71 -12.17 33.60
C ALA A 906 3.84 -13.43 33.38
N GLN A 907 3.44 -13.73 32.14
CA GLN A 907 2.57 -14.88 31.83
C GLN A 907 3.24 -16.23 32.13
N PHE A 908 4.56 -16.33 31.92
CA PHE A 908 5.34 -17.55 32.18
C PHE A 908 5.97 -17.60 33.57
N GLN A 909 5.65 -16.64 34.45
CA GLN A 909 6.12 -16.57 35.85
C GLN A 909 7.66 -16.63 35.97
N LEU A 910 8.35 -15.89 35.09
CA LEU A 910 9.82 -15.81 35.06
C LEU A 910 10.30 -14.61 35.89
N ASP A 911 11.32 -14.81 36.73
CA ASP A 911 11.89 -13.74 37.54
C ASP A 911 12.48 -12.61 36.66
N THR A 912 11.90 -11.41 36.75
CA THR A 912 12.45 -10.20 36.13
C THR A 912 13.74 -9.76 36.84
N PRO A 913 14.87 -9.54 36.16
CA PRO A 913 16.01 -8.88 36.77
C PRO A 913 15.63 -7.44 37.12
N SER A 914 15.52 -7.15 38.41
CA SER A 914 15.14 -5.84 38.94
C SER A 914 16.12 -4.75 38.46
N ARG A 915 15.63 -3.79 37.67
CA ARG A 915 16.30 -2.50 37.46
C ARG A 915 16.31 -1.76 38.80
N THR A 916 17.48 -1.68 39.43
CA THR A 916 17.70 -0.90 40.65
C THR A 916 17.40 0.59 40.38
N ARG A 917 16.27 1.08 40.88
CA ARG A 917 16.00 2.51 41.07
C ARG A 917 16.97 3.03 42.12
N LYS A 918 17.95 3.85 41.72
CA LYS A 918 18.61 4.78 42.66
C LYS A 918 17.61 5.89 42.98
N GLY A 919 17.26 6.00 44.25
CA GLY A 919 16.32 6.98 44.78
C GLY A 919 16.84 8.42 44.65
N ALA A 920 15.88 9.31 44.46
CA ALA A 920 15.94 10.74 44.76
C ALA A 920 16.04 10.96 46.29
N PRO A 921 16.34 12.17 46.77
CA PRO A 921 15.44 13.33 46.62
C PRO A 921 15.81 14.32 45.52
#